data_AF-A0A923VBG4-F1
#
_entry.id   AF-A0A923VBG4-F1
#
_cell.length_a   1.000
_cell.length_b   1.000
_cell.length_c   1.000
_cell.angle_alpha   90.00
_cell.angle_beta   90.00
_cell.angle_gamma   90.00
#
_symmetry.space_group_name_H-M   'P 1'
#
loop_
_entity.id
_entity.type
_entity.pdbx_description
1 polymer ?
#
loop_
_entity_poly.entity_id
_entity_poly.type
_entity_poly.pdbx_seq_one_letter_code
_entity_poly.pdbx_strand_id
1 'polypeptide(L)'
;MTLKDSKTVIVFNRTVAALCVLLFLFGAYTSLQTKTEFSLKQFYPSDHPLLLEEEKIAQLFKIEKNLSVIVLLQTKDKTSWLENKNFNDLNNLTTAFQKNEKLKSAISIANLQGAQDSGEQLDVGPLFENLAADKRKSIANSHPFVKPHLLARNESSTLLVLNLLPTSPLEVNKYTESLKDYFKTEFAGYDVSIGGLSVLQADMSYLLKKELFRSVFIGLILFILGLLVIYKKPIAVFSVLTTLVFVNVVILGFLAWFKIPLNVLLSTLPVLISLQVISLVIHIQGHHNKSTRIWLTYQDLFWENLLAVLISGVGFLFLKTSSSQLIQNYGVIVALSSFAAWFLTHLVYWPVSSVFSNTYFRSWLVRPAYWSLWSLRHRKKVLVSGLFVFFLGGYSITKVNWNARALDDLPEHQNTRKTTEFMDKNFGGTMDMNFVVHRPKKKNDWNHARSIKKLDLALNKIKQITAVGSVLSVNDFYKSLANPNQQKNRLPASNADVSEKNFLFSLGQQNPIESHVSKDKKDLLIKVRYQDVPSDQIQKTTLQIVSVLKKYFPEANVTSSGFAEQFHTMNQEISKDLVFNFWHAIVLAGLILVIAFKSWRFAILACLPNLLPPLVLMIWLNYQQVSLKPTVAIIFSIAIGLAFANTVYVIGRIIKLQKMRPNAKNYLPLKRALLEEGNPCLLATLLIVLGFVVFLFSYFGVNRLFGQYMILSVVTALIGDLIFMPSFLQQFKKYFISATILFFVFPNVSEAQTTAVEILKKSQSMLSSKDDSATIKMKIIEADGSSKDRELTFKRKFADKKNQTIVKILRPTDQRGAGFLNVVDDGSEQQWIYLPSSKQVRRFVSKNKQEGVLGSELSPQDLDLATIQSSTAKLLKKEKSGASEVALIEVTSKANQTAYSKAIVWVHLGQFVPLRIDFYDAKGQVQKRIDFQNYVKINQVQRAQKVVIKNMKNKRSTELSLSSMKVNSGLKDDVFTQRALSKD
;
A
#
# COMPACT_ATOMS: atom_id res chain seq x y z
N MET A 1 -24.98 13.53 -41.42
CA MET A 1 -26.42 13.68 -41.12
C MET A 1 -26.79 15.15 -41.26
N THR A 2 -27.45 15.54 -42.35
CA THR A 2 -27.96 16.90 -42.57
C THR A 2 -29.31 17.05 -41.87
N LEU A 3 -29.30 17.57 -40.63
CA LEU A 3 -30.51 17.96 -39.90
C LEU A 3 -31.14 19.18 -40.59
N LYS A 4 -31.97 18.95 -41.62
CA LYS A 4 -32.71 19.99 -42.36
C LYS A 4 -34.09 20.30 -41.76
N ASP A 5 -34.59 19.50 -40.83
CA ASP A 5 -35.94 19.67 -40.25
C ASP A 5 -35.92 20.33 -38.87
N SER A 6 -36.56 21.50 -38.75
CA SER A 6 -36.63 22.28 -37.50
C SER A 6 -37.34 21.51 -36.37
N LYS A 7 -38.36 20.70 -36.69
CA LYS A 7 -39.08 19.85 -35.74
C LYS A 7 -38.17 18.75 -35.16
N THR A 8 -37.37 18.09 -36.00
CA THR A 8 -36.45 17.02 -35.57
C THR A 8 -35.36 17.56 -34.63
N VAL A 9 -34.86 18.77 -34.90
CA VAL A 9 -33.90 19.44 -34.02
C VAL A 9 -34.53 19.79 -32.65
N ILE A 10 -35.79 20.24 -32.63
CA ILE A 10 -36.51 20.56 -31.38
C ILE A 10 -36.78 19.30 -30.56
N VAL A 11 -37.26 18.21 -31.18
CA VAL A 11 -37.50 16.94 -30.50
C VAL A 11 -36.19 16.36 -29.95
N PHE A 12 -35.12 16.34 -30.74
CA PHE A 12 -33.81 15.89 -30.29
C PHE A 12 -33.31 16.73 -29.10
N ASN A 13 -33.43 18.06 -29.16
CA ASN A 13 -33.03 18.95 -28.07
C ASN A 13 -33.81 18.66 -26.77
N ARG A 14 -35.13 18.44 -26.86
CA ARG A 14 -35.97 18.06 -25.69
C ARG A 14 -35.58 16.71 -25.11
N THR A 15 -35.28 15.71 -25.94
CA THR A 15 -34.82 14.39 -25.46
C THR A 15 -33.48 14.46 -24.74
N VAL A 16 -32.52 15.23 -25.28
CA VAL A 16 -31.20 15.44 -24.65
C VAL A 16 -31.36 16.20 -23.33
N ALA A 17 -32.22 17.23 -23.28
CA ALA A 17 -32.52 17.95 -22.05
C ALA A 17 -33.12 17.04 -20.97
N ALA A 18 -34.08 16.18 -21.32
CA ALA A 18 -34.67 15.22 -20.39
C ALA A 18 -33.63 14.22 -19.84
N LEU A 19 -32.74 13.71 -20.70
CA LEU A 19 -31.62 12.86 -20.28
C LEU A 19 -30.69 13.59 -19.31
N CYS A 20 -30.37 14.87 -19.57
CA CYS A 20 -29.56 15.67 -18.65
C CYS A 20 -30.25 15.83 -17.30
N VAL A 21 -31.55 16.14 -17.25
CA VAL A 21 -32.27 16.24 -15.97
C VAL A 21 -32.22 14.92 -15.19
N LEU A 22 -32.42 13.77 -15.85
CA LEU A 22 -32.32 12.46 -15.20
C LEU A 22 -30.91 12.19 -14.65
N LEU A 23 -29.87 12.45 -15.44
CA LEU A 23 -28.47 12.31 -14.99
C LEU A 23 -28.16 13.23 -13.82
N PHE A 24 -28.66 14.46 -13.84
CA PHE A 24 -28.46 15.41 -12.75
C PHE A 24 -29.14 14.95 -11.46
N LEU A 25 -30.40 14.49 -11.52
CA LEU A 25 -31.11 13.96 -10.36
C LEU A 25 -30.43 12.71 -9.79
N PHE A 26 -29.99 11.80 -10.67
CA PHE A 26 -29.18 10.65 -10.27
C PHE A 26 -27.89 11.08 -9.57
N GLY A 27 -27.15 12.02 -10.16
CA GLY A 27 -25.91 12.54 -9.62
C GLY A 27 -26.10 13.23 -8.27
N ALA A 28 -27.13 14.06 -8.15
CA ALA A 28 -27.47 14.76 -6.91
C ALA A 28 -27.82 13.77 -5.78
N TYR A 29 -28.68 12.79 -6.05
CA TYR A 29 -29.07 11.78 -5.06
C TYR A 29 -27.88 10.94 -4.59
N THR A 30 -27.07 10.44 -5.52
CA THR A 30 -25.92 9.58 -5.21
C THR A 30 -24.79 10.35 -4.52
N SER A 31 -24.55 11.62 -4.90
CA SER A 31 -23.51 12.46 -4.28
C SER A 31 -23.71 12.68 -2.77
N LEU A 32 -24.95 12.61 -2.28
CA LEU A 32 -25.24 12.68 -0.83
C LEU A 32 -24.66 11.49 -0.05
N GLN A 33 -24.34 10.39 -0.73
CA GLN A 33 -23.77 9.17 -0.14
C GLN A 33 -22.24 9.14 -0.18
N THR A 34 -21.60 10.23 -0.63
CA THR A 34 -20.14 10.32 -0.75
C THR A 34 -19.46 10.14 0.61
N LYS A 35 -18.49 9.22 0.67
CA LYS A 35 -17.66 8.98 1.87
C LYS A 35 -16.33 9.71 1.75
N THR A 36 -15.82 10.22 2.87
CA THR A 36 -14.44 10.74 2.97
C THR A 36 -13.58 9.74 3.73
N GLU A 37 -12.33 9.59 3.31
CA GLU A 37 -11.38 8.71 4.00
C GLU A 37 -9.99 9.35 4.01
N PHE A 38 -9.39 9.43 5.21
CA PHE A 38 -8.00 9.80 5.40
C PHE A 38 -7.27 8.64 6.09
N SER A 39 -6.43 7.92 5.35
CA SER A 39 -5.61 6.84 5.90
C SER A 39 -4.25 6.80 5.22
N LEU A 40 -3.20 6.74 6.03
CA LEU A 40 -1.82 6.66 5.55
C LEU A 40 -1.54 5.33 4.83
N LYS A 41 -2.31 4.27 5.12
CA LYS A 41 -2.18 2.98 4.44
C LYS A 41 -2.53 3.05 2.96
N GLN A 42 -3.33 4.03 2.55
CA GLN A 42 -3.74 4.18 1.15
C GLN A 42 -2.56 4.52 0.22
N PHE A 43 -1.48 5.07 0.77
CA PHE A 43 -0.28 5.37 -0.01
C PHE A 43 0.41 4.12 -0.55
N TYR A 44 0.11 2.93 -0.01
CA TYR A 44 0.70 1.66 -0.41
C TYR A 44 -0.33 0.71 -1.04
N PRO A 45 0.05 -0.06 -2.08
CA PRO A 45 -0.72 -1.22 -2.52
C PRO A 45 -0.92 -2.22 -1.36
N SER A 46 -2.05 -2.92 -1.33
CA SER A 46 -2.36 -3.90 -0.28
C SER A 46 -1.36 -5.05 -0.19
N ASP A 47 -0.64 -5.34 -1.28
CA ASP A 47 0.38 -6.36 -1.42
C ASP A 47 1.82 -5.82 -1.29
N HIS A 48 1.98 -4.55 -0.91
CA HIS A 48 3.30 -3.93 -0.79
C HIS A 48 4.17 -4.66 0.27
N PRO A 49 5.46 -4.95 -0.01
CA PRO A 49 6.32 -5.70 0.89
C PRO A 49 6.38 -5.16 2.31
N LEU A 50 6.43 -3.82 2.48
CA LEU A 50 6.46 -3.18 3.80
C LEU A 50 5.21 -3.45 4.64
N LEU A 51 4.02 -3.49 4.02
CA LEU A 51 2.77 -3.77 4.72
C LEU A 51 2.68 -5.26 5.09
N LEU A 52 3.08 -6.15 4.18
CA LEU A 52 3.14 -7.59 4.45
C LEU A 52 4.13 -7.91 5.56
N GLU A 53 5.24 -7.18 5.66
CA GLU A 53 6.22 -7.34 6.74
C GLU A 53 5.67 -6.84 8.08
N GLU A 54 5.02 -5.68 8.12
CA GLU A 54 4.34 -5.19 9.33
C GLU A 54 3.29 -6.19 9.83
N GLU A 55 2.50 -6.78 8.92
CA GLU A 55 1.52 -7.82 9.26
C GLU A 55 2.17 -9.11 9.77
N LYS A 56 3.27 -9.56 9.16
CA LYS A 56 4.04 -10.71 9.65
C LYS A 56 4.57 -10.47 11.05
N ILE A 57 5.14 -9.29 11.33
CA ILE A 57 5.64 -8.93 12.66
C ILE A 57 4.49 -8.90 13.66
N ALA A 58 3.36 -8.29 13.31
CA ALA A 58 2.18 -8.25 14.18
C ALA A 58 1.66 -9.65 14.51
N GLN A 59 1.65 -10.59 13.54
CA GLN A 59 1.25 -11.98 13.78
C GLN A 59 2.29 -12.76 14.61
N LEU A 60 3.58 -12.61 14.30
CA LEU A 60 4.67 -13.31 14.97
C LEU A 60 4.76 -12.98 16.46
N PHE A 61 4.48 -11.71 16.80
CA PHE A 61 4.54 -11.19 18.17
C PHE A 61 3.15 -10.86 18.75
N LYS A 62 2.05 -11.39 18.19
CA LYS A 62 0.67 -11.19 18.69
C LYS A 62 0.33 -9.73 19.05
N ILE A 63 0.79 -8.77 18.25
CA ILE A 63 0.59 -7.34 18.52
C ILE A 63 -0.86 -6.98 18.22
N GLU A 64 -1.61 -6.58 19.24
CA GLU A 64 -2.97 -6.08 19.05
C GLU A 64 -2.96 -4.70 18.37
N LYS A 65 -3.82 -4.53 17.36
CA LYS A 65 -4.10 -3.23 16.74
C LYS A 65 -5.22 -2.57 17.53
N ASN A 66 -4.88 -1.60 18.38
CA ASN A 66 -5.86 -0.82 19.15
C ASN A 66 -6.00 0.58 18.55
N LEU A 67 -7.25 1.08 18.45
CA LEU A 67 -7.50 2.49 18.17
C LEU A 67 -7.33 3.27 19.47
N SER A 68 -6.22 3.97 19.63
CA SER A 68 -5.93 4.72 20.85
C SER A 68 -6.19 6.22 20.67
N VAL A 69 -6.81 6.82 21.67
CA VAL A 69 -6.86 8.26 21.93
C VAL A 69 -5.90 8.57 23.05
N ILE A 70 -5.03 9.55 22.86
CA ILE A 70 -4.01 9.93 23.84
C ILE A 70 -4.40 11.27 24.43
N VAL A 71 -4.65 11.29 25.73
CA VAL A 71 -4.92 12.50 26.50
C VAL A 71 -3.62 12.90 27.21
N LEU A 72 -3.08 14.05 26.83
CA LEU A 72 -1.96 14.72 27.47
C LEU A 72 -2.50 15.63 28.57
N LEU A 73 -2.07 15.37 29.81
CA LEU A 73 -2.45 16.16 30.99
C LEU A 73 -1.22 16.90 31.50
N GLN A 74 -1.32 18.21 31.68
CA GLN A 74 -0.24 19.06 32.16
C GLN A 74 -0.66 19.88 33.38
N THR A 75 0.22 20.00 34.35
CA THR A 75 0.01 20.82 35.54
C THR A 75 0.33 22.29 35.23
N LYS A 76 -0.59 23.21 35.55
CA LYS A 76 -0.42 24.65 35.29
C LYS A 76 0.71 25.28 36.10
N ASP A 77 0.87 24.80 37.33
CA ASP A 77 1.91 25.19 38.28
C ASP A 77 3.24 24.43 38.08
N LYS A 78 3.33 23.57 37.05
CA LYS A 78 4.47 22.70 36.77
C LYS A 78 4.81 21.72 37.89
N THR A 79 3.88 21.42 38.80
CA THR A 79 4.06 20.41 39.83
C THR A 79 4.11 18.99 39.25
N SER A 80 4.75 18.07 39.97
CA SER A 80 4.92 16.68 39.52
C SER A 80 3.59 15.90 39.61
N TRP A 81 3.31 15.06 38.62
CA TRP A 81 2.18 14.11 38.66
C TRP A 81 2.35 12.99 39.69
N LEU A 82 3.52 12.90 40.35
CA LEU A 82 3.79 11.93 41.42
C LEU A 82 3.41 12.44 42.80
N GLU A 83 3.10 13.74 42.93
CA GLU A 83 2.55 14.34 44.15
C GLU A 83 1.15 13.78 44.46
N ASN A 84 0.82 13.65 45.76
CA ASN A 84 -0.39 12.96 46.20
C ASN A 84 -1.68 13.49 45.58
N LYS A 85 -1.85 14.81 45.52
CA LYS A 85 -3.03 15.44 44.93
C LYS A 85 -3.18 15.06 43.46
N ASN A 86 -2.16 15.35 42.65
CA ASN A 86 -2.17 15.13 41.20
C ASN A 86 -2.31 13.64 40.85
N PHE A 87 -1.63 12.76 41.60
CA PHE A 87 -1.73 11.32 41.40
C PHE A 87 -3.12 10.78 41.73
N ASN A 88 -3.74 11.23 42.83
CA ASN A 88 -5.09 10.83 43.20
C ASN A 88 -6.13 11.29 42.17
N ASP A 89 -6.00 12.52 41.68
CA ASP A 89 -6.85 13.04 40.60
C ASP A 89 -6.73 12.17 39.34
N LEU A 90 -5.51 11.81 38.94
CA LEU A 90 -5.26 10.91 37.81
C LEU A 90 -5.82 9.50 38.04
N ASN A 91 -5.72 8.97 39.26
CA ASN A 91 -6.22 7.64 39.59
C ASN A 91 -7.76 7.58 39.51
N ASN A 92 -8.43 8.59 40.08
CA ASN A 92 -9.89 8.72 40.01
C ASN A 92 -10.36 8.82 38.56
N LEU A 93 -9.68 9.65 37.75
CA LEU A 93 -9.96 9.80 36.33
C LEU A 93 -9.77 8.48 35.57
N THR A 94 -8.66 7.79 35.81
CA THR A 94 -8.34 6.52 35.14
C THR A 94 -9.40 5.45 35.47
N THR A 95 -9.80 5.37 36.74
CA THR A 95 -10.82 4.43 37.21
C THR A 95 -12.21 4.74 36.62
N ALA A 96 -12.56 6.02 36.49
CA ALA A 96 -13.80 6.45 35.85
C ALA A 96 -13.85 6.01 34.37
N PHE A 97 -12.76 6.18 33.63
CA PHE A 97 -12.69 5.74 32.23
C PHE A 97 -12.62 4.21 32.07
N GLN A 98 -12.03 3.48 32.99
CA GLN A 98 -12.05 2.01 32.96
C GLN A 98 -13.48 1.43 33.04
N LYS A 99 -14.41 2.14 33.68
CA LYS A 99 -15.83 1.74 33.77
C LYS A 99 -16.65 2.10 32.52
N ASN A 100 -16.06 2.79 31.54
CA ASN A 100 -16.77 3.23 30.35
C ASN A 100 -16.88 2.12 29.30
N GLU A 101 -18.09 1.69 28.97
CA GLU A 101 -18.37 0.61 28.02
C GLU A 101 -17.85 0.87 26.59
N LYS A 102 -17.58 2.14 26.22
CA LYS A 102 -17.01 2.48 24.91
C LYS A 102 -15.51 2.24 24.81
N LEU A 103 -14.84 2.00 25.93
CA LEU A 103 -13.40 1.80 26.01
C LEU A 103 -13.08 0.31 26.21
N LYS A 104 -12.13 -0.19 25.42
CA LYS A 104 -11.50 -1.50 25.65
C LYS A 104 -10.61 -1.46 26.89
N SER A 105 -9.93 -0.34 27.12
CA SER A 105 -9.11 -0.08 28.31
C SER A 105 -8.73 1.39 28.43
N ALA A 106 -8.43 1.83 29.67
CA ALA A 106 -7.79 3.10 29.97
C ALA A 106 -6.49 2.83 30.74
N ILE A 107 -5.38 3.41 30.31
CA ILE A 107 -4.04 3.17 30.86
C ILE A 107 -3.38 4.51 31.20
N SER A 108 -2.87 4.65 32.42
CA SER A 108 -2.06 5.77 32.86
C SER A 108 -0.95 5.27 33.80
N ILE A 109 -0.15 6.17 34.38
CA ILE A 109 0.78 5.77 35.44
C ILE A 109 0.06 5.26 36.70
N ALA A 110 -1.21 5.63 36.92
CA ALA A 110 -1.92 5.30 38.15
C ALA A 110 -2.29 3.82 38.26
N ASN A 111 -2.63 3.19 37.15
CA ASN A 111 -3.00 1.78 37.07
C ASN A 111 -1.94 0.90 36.38
N LEU A 112 -0.70 1.40 36.29
CA LEU A 112 0.41 0.65 35.73
C LEU A 112 0.68 -0.58 36.61
N GLN A 113 0.40 -1.77 36.08
CA GLN A 113 0.58 -3.02 36.80
C GLN A 113 2.08 -3.33 36.99
N GLY A 114 2.43 -3.80 38.18
CA GLY A 114 3.78 -4.21 38.54
C GLY A 114 3.76 -5.31 39.60
N ALA A 115 4.92 -5.88 39.88
CA ALA A 115 5.12 -6.82 40.97
C ALA A 115 6.15 -6.23 41.94
N GLN A 116 5.80 -6.15 43.22
CA GLN A 116 6.69 -5.68 44.27
C GLN A 116 6.97 -6.82 45.25
N ASP A 117 8.24 -7.12 45.42
CA ASP A 117 8.70 -8.09 46.42
C ASP A 117 8.73 -7.40 47.80
N SER A 118 7.82 -7.81 48.68
CA SER A 118 7.72 -7.32 50.06
C SER A 118 8.54 -8.15 51.06
N GLY A 119 9.31 -9.14 50.58
CA GLY A 119 10.10 -10.05 51.41
C GLY A 119 9.38 -11.35 51.76
N GLU A 120 8.15 -11.27 52.30
CA GLU A 120 7.35 -12.46 52.64
C GLU A 120 6.33 -12.84 51.55
N GLN A 121 5.89 -11.89 50.72
CA GLN A 121 4.98 -12.11 49.59
C GLN A 121 5.33 -11.22 48.38
N LEU A 122 5.09 -11.75 47.18
CA LEU A 122 5.14 -10.99 45.93
C LEU A 122 3.76 -10.33 45.71
N ASP A 123 3.68 -9.02 45.93
CA ASP A 123 2.44 -8.27 45.74
C ASP A 123 2.32 -7.83 44.27
N VAL A 124 1.25 -8.24 43.60
CA VAL A 124 1.02 -8.00 42.16
C VAL A 124 -0.19 -7.09 42.01
N GLY A 125 0.05 -5.85 41.56
CA GLY A 125 -1.01 -4.83 41.48
C GLY A 125 -0.51 -3.49 40.92
N PRO A 126 -1.31 -2.42 41.06
CA PRO A 126 -0.94 -1.09 40.61
C PRO A 126 0.32 -0.57 41.33
N LEU A 127 1.38 -0.31 40.56
CA LEU A 127 2.74 -0.06 41.05
C LEU A 127 2.88 1.19 41.96
N PHE A 128 1.97 2.14 41.84
CA PHE A 128 2.04 3.44 42.53
C PHE A 128 0.94 3.66 43.58
N GLU A 129 0.04 2.69 43.72
CA GLU A 129 -1.09 2.76 44.64
C GLU A 129 -0.61 2.72 46.09
N ASN A 130 -1.21 3.55 46.96
CA ASN A 130 -0.88 3.64 48.39
C ASN A 130 0.60 3.97 48.73
N LEU A 131 1.39 4.47 47.78
CA LEU A 131 2.77 4.91 48.02
C LEU A 131 2.89 6.41 48.30
N ALA A 132 3.80 6.79 49.20
CA ALA A 132 4.19 8.18 49.39
C ALA A 132 4.90 8.76 48.15
N ALA A 133 4.80 10.07 47.94
CA ALA A 133 5.33 10.77 46.76
C ALA A 133 6.83 10.49 46.50
N ASP A 134 7.66 10.41 47.54
CA ASP A 134 9.10 10.13 47.39
C ASP A 134 9.36 8.71 46.88
N LYS A 135 8.59 7.73 47.35
CA LYS A 135 8.67 6.35 46.84
C LYS A 135 8.19 6.29 45.38
N ARG A 136 7.10 7.01 45.04
CA ARG A 136 6.64 7.12 43.64
C ARG A 136 7.72 7.72 42.74
N LYS A 137 8.42 8.78 43.18
CA LYS A 137 9.55 9.38 42.45
C LYS A 137 10.69 8.39 42.23
N SER A 138 11.09 7.65 43.25
CA SER A 138 12.13 6.61 43.15
C SER A 138 11.76 5.54 42.12
N ILE A 139 10.52 5.04 42.16
CA ILE A 139 10.02 4.04 41.22
C ILE A 139 9.91 4.62 39.80
N ALA A 140 9.36 5.81 39.63
CA ALA A 140 9.19 6.45 38.33
C ALA A 140 10.53 6.70 37.61
N ASN A 141 11.60 6.99 38.36
CA ASN A 141 12.96 7.17 37.83
C ASN A 141 13.65 5.85 37.47
N SER A 142 13.23 4.74 38.10
CA SER A 142 13.85 3.43 37.90
C SER A 142 13.11 2.53 36.92
N HIS A 143 11.79 2.70 36.79
CA HIS A 143 10.90 1.83 36.04
C HIS A 143 10.89 2.17 34.54
N PRO A 144 11.13 1.18 33.64
CA PRO A 144 11.39 1.46 32.23
C PRO A 144 10.15 1.88 31.43
N PHE A 145 8.93 1.61 31.91
CA PHE A 145 7.68 1.97 31.23
C PHE A 145 7.10 3.33 31.68
N VAL A 146 7.76 4.04 32.61
CA VAL A 146 7.22 5.30 33.16
C VAL A 146 7.80 6.49 32.42
N LYS A 147 9.10 6.76 32.55
CA LYS A 147 9.79 7.84 31.83
C LYS A 147 10.58 7.28 30.64
N PRO A 148 10.40 7.77 29.40
CA PRO A 148 9.53 8.88 28.96
C PRO A 148 8.16 8.44 28.42
N HIS A 149 7.68 7.22 28.69
CA HIS A 149 6.53 6.66 27.95
C HIS A 149 5.16 7.13 28.42
N LEU A 150 4.95 7.26 29.73
CA LEU A 150 3.68 7.69 30.35
C LEU A 150 3.85 8.98 31.16
N LEU A 151 5.06 9.27 31.63
CA LEU A 151 5.41 10.48 32.37
C LEU A 151 6.55 11.21 31.66
N ALA A 152 6.37 12.51 31.43
CA ALA A 152 7.41 13.35 30.85
C ALA A 152 8.63 13.46 31.79
N ARG A 153 9.80 13.76 31.21
CA ARG A 153 11.06 13.86 31.98
C ARG A 153 11.01 14.92 33.09
N ASN A 154 10.25 16.00 32.88
CA ASN A 154 10.03 17.09 33.83
C ASN A 154 8.92 16.79 34.87
N GLU A 155 8.29 15.61 34.81
CA GLU A 155 7.21 15.15 35.70
C GLU A 155 5.91 15.98 35.70
N SER A 156 5.88 17.15 35.06
CA SER A 156 4.72 18.05 35.00
C SER A 156 3.72 17.68 33.91
N SER A 157 3.97 16.61 33.15
CA SER A 157 3.09 16.14 32.08
C SER A 157 2.99 14.62 32.08
N THR A 158 1.77 14.09 31.94
CA THR A 158 1.48 12.65 31.93
C THR A 158 0.54 12.30 30.79
N LEU A 159 0.53 11.04 30.37
CA LEU A 159 -0.39 10.52 29.35
C LEU A 159 -1.44 9.60 29.98
N LEU A 160 -2.68 9.78 29.53
CA LEU A 160 -3.78 8.84 29.68
C LEU A 160 -4.11 8.27 28.30
N VAL A 161 -3.88 6.97 28.12
CA VAL A 161 -4.12 6.26 26.87
C VAL A 161 -5.48 5.56 26.95
N LEU A 162 -6.41 6.00 26.11
CA LEU A 162 -7.77 5.45 26.02
C LEU A 162 -7.86 4.58 24.77
N ASN A 163 -7.95 3.26 24.95
CA ASN A 163 -8.12 2.32 23.84
C ASN A 163 -9.60 2.16 23.55
N LEU A 164 -10.02 2.57 22.36
CA LEU A 164 -11.40 2.51 21.88
C LEU A 164 -11.73 1.13 21.32
N LEU A 165 -13.01 0.78 21.38
CA LEU A 165 -13.56 -0.25 20.52
C LEU A 165 -13.52 0.18 19.03
N PRO A 166 -13.45 -0.75 18.08
CA PRO A 166 -13.44 -0.44 16.66
C PRO A 166 -14.63 0.45 16.27
N THR A 167 -14.34 1.66 15.79
CA THR A 167 -15.34 2.71 15.47
C THR A 167 -14.92 3.51 14.24
N SER A 168 -15.85 4.25 13.65
CA SER A 168 -15.57 5.09 12.48
C SER A 168 -14.79 6.36 12.86
N PRO A 169 -14.00 6.97 11.95
CA PRO A 169 -13.30 8.24 12.25
C PRO A 169 -14.23 9.38 12.70
N LEU A 170 -15.48 9.40 12.20
CA LEU A 170 -16.50 10.36 12.63
C LEU A 170 -16.95 10.14 14.08
N GLU A 171 -17.07 8.90 14.52
CA GLU A 171 -17.37 8.58 15.92
C GLU A 171 -16.20 8.90 16.84
N VAL A 172 -14.97 8.64 16.41
CA VAL A 172 -13.75 9.04 17.13
C VAL A 172 -13.70 10.57 17.29
N ASN A 173 -14.02 11.33 16.24
CA ASN A 173 -14.07 12.79 16.31
C ASN A 173 -15.15 13.26 17.31
N LYS A 174 -16.38 12.73 17.22
CA LYS A 174 -17.46 13.04 18.19
C LYS A 174 -17.08 12.71 19.63
N TYR A 175 -16.45 11.55 19.84
CA TYR A 175 -15.99 11.14 21.15
C TYR A 175 -14.90 12.09 21.67
N THR A 176 -13.95 12.47 20.81
CA THR A 176 -12.90 13.43 21.16
C THR A 176 -13.47 14.79 21.54
N GLU A 177 -14.50 15.29 20.85
CA GLU A 177 -15.20 16.52 21.25
C GLU A 177 -15.89 16.37 22.61
N SER A 178 -16.59 15.25 22.86
CA SER A 178 -17.19 15.00 24.18
C SER A 178 -16.17 14.92 25.32
N LEU A 179 -14.96 14.42 25.02
CA LEU A 179 -13.86 14.42 25.98
C LEU A 179 -13.35 15.84 26.25
N LYS A 180 -13.22 16.69 25.21
CA LYS A 180 -12.82 18.10 25.40
C LYS A 180 -13.78 18.82 26.33
N ASP A 181 -15.08 18.62 26.14
CA ASP A 181 -16.11 19.22 26.99
C ASP A 181 -16.01 18.71 28.44
N TYR A 182 -15.88 17.39 28.62
CA TYR A 182 -15.70 16.76 29.93
C TYR A 182 -14.46 17.30 30.68
N PHE A 183 -13.31 17.38 30.00
CA PHE A 183 -12.07 17.87 30.63
C PHE A 183 -12.12 19.37 30.93
N LYS A 184 -12.89 20.14 30.16
CA LYS A 184 -13.08 21.57 30.41
C LYS A 184 -13.90 21.83 31.67
N THR A 185 -14.86 20.97 32.01
CA THR A 185 -15.70 21.10 33.21
C THR A 185 -15.08 20.44 34.43
N GLU A 186 -14.70 19.17 34.33
CA GLU A 186 -14.28 18.34 35.48
C GLU A 186 -12.79 18.48 35.83
N PHE A 187 -11.96 18.96 34.89
CA PHE A 187 -10.50 19.00 35.01
C PHE A 187 -9.91 20.40 34.69
N ALA A 188 -10.67 21.46 34.94
CA ALA A 188 -10.29 22.85 34.64
C ALA A 188 -8.97 23.33 35.30
N GLY A 189 -8.52 22.66 36.37
CA GLY A 189 -7.24 22.91 37.05
C GLY A 189 -6.01 22.49 36.25
N TYR A 190 -6.17 21.72 35.18
CA TYR A 190 -5.10 21.16 34.37
C TYR A 190 -5.18 21.66 32.91
N ASP A 191 -4.04 21.72 32.24
CA ASP A 191 -4.01 21.94 30.79
C ASP A 191 -4.12 20.58 30.09
N VAL A 192 -5.26 20.34 29.45
CA VAL A 192 -5.59 19.07 28.81
C VAL A 192 -5.54 19.22 27.29
N SER A 193 -4.81 18.32 26.64
CA SER A 193 -4.72 18.23 25.19
C SER A 193 -4.99 16.81 24.73
N ILE A 194 -5.70 16.65 23.63
CA ILE A 194 -6.03 15.32 23.09
C ILE A 194 -5.32 15.14 21.74
N GLY A 195 -4.79 13.94 21.51
CA GLY A 195 -4.04 13.60 20.31
C GLY A 195 -3.93 12.09 20.11
N GLY A 196 -2.90 11.69 19.37
CA GLY A 196 -2.71 10.31 18.90
C GLY A 196 -3.21 10.12 17.47
N LEU A 197 -2.73 9.03 16.84
CA LEU A 197 -2.95 8.79 15.40
C LEU A 197 -4.43 8.66 15.03
N SER A 198 -5.25 8.03 15.89
CA SER A 198 -6.69 7.87 15.65
C SER A 198 -7.43 9.21 15.65
N VAL A 199 -7.06 10.10 16.57
CA VAL A 199 -7.62 11.46 16.67
C VAL A 199 -7.19 12.28 15.46
N LEU A 200 -5.92 12.18 15.07
CA LEU A 200 -5.41 12.84 13.87
C LEU A 200 -6.18 12.41 12.62
N GLN A 201 -6.39 11.10 12.41
CA GLN A 201 -7.16 10.58 11.27
C GLN A 201 -8.62 11.04 11.29
N ALA A 202 -9.24 11.08 12.47
CA ALA A 202 -10.59 11.57 12.68
C ALA A 202 -10.74 13.07 12.34
N ASP A 203 -9.84 13.91 12.87
CA ASP A 203 -9.80 15.34 12.60
C ASP A 203 -9.57 15.63 11.10
N MET A 204 -8.63 14.91 10.48
CA MET A 204 -8.35 15.07 9.04
C MET A 204 -9.54 14.64 8.19
N SER A 205 -10.22 13.55 8.54
CA SER A 205 -11.44 13.10 7.84
C SER A 205 -12.57 14.12 7.93
N TYR A 206 -12.70 14.79 9.09
CA TYR A 206 -13.67 15.86 9.30
C TYR A 206 -13.29 17.14 8.52
N LEU A 207 -12.02 17.54 8.54
CA LEU A 207 -11.51 18.68 7.78
C LEU A 207 -11.65 18.48 6.27
N LEU A 208 -11.47 17.26 5.76
CA LEU A 208 -11.68 16.94 4.35
C LEU A 208 -13.11 17.25 3.89
N LYS A 209 -14.11 16.94 4.73
CA LYS A 209 -15.51 17.28 4.42
C LYS A 209 -15.69 18.80 4.35
N LYS A 210 -15.15 19.56 5.31
CA LYS A 210 -15.19 21.03 5.29
C LYS A 210 -14.47 21.62 4.07
N GLU A 211 -13.35 21.03 3.70
CA GLU A 211 -12.52 21.46 2.56
C GLU A 211 -13.27 21.32 1.22
N LEU A 212 -14.01 20.24 1.02
CA LEU A 212 -14.82 20.05 -0.18
C LEU A 212 -15.86 21.16 -0.35
N PHE A 213 -16.63 21.45 0.69
CA PHE A 213 -17.62 22.54 0.63
C PHE A 213 -16.97 23.89 0.39
N ARG A 214 -15.86 24.18 1.08
CA ARG A 214 -15.21 25.48 0.98
C ARG A 214 -14.53 25.69 -0.37
N SER A 215 -13.83 24.69 -0.90
CA SER A 215 -13.17 24.78 -2.22
C SER A 215 -14.19 24.98 -3.33
N VAL A 216 -15.32 24.26 -3.31
CA VAL A 216 -16.42 24.47 -4.26
C VAL A 216 -17.04 25.86 -4.11
N PHE A 217 -17.30 26.31 -2.88
CA PHE A 217 -17.90 27.63 -2.63
C PHE A 217 -16.99 28.79 -3.07
N ILE A 218 -15.73 28.79 -2.64
CA ILE A 218 -14.74 29.79 -3.05
C ILE A 218 -14.51 29.72 -4.57
N GLY A 219 -14.42 28.51 -5.13
CA GLY A 219 -14.30 28.29 -6.57
C GLY A 219 -15.43 28.91 -7.36
N LEU A 220 -16.68 28.69 -6.96
CA LEU A 220 -17.84 29.31 -7.61
C LEU A 220 -17.76 30.84 -7.58
N ILE A 221 -17.41 31.44 -6.44
CA ILE A 221 -17.26 32.91 -6.34
C ILE A 221 -16.17 33.41 -7.29
N LEU A 222 -14.98 32.80 -7.26
CA LEU A 222 -13.86 33.21 -8.12
C LEU A 222 -14.16 33.01 -9.61
N PHE A 223 -14.84 31.91 -9.98
CA PHE A 223 -15.27 31.68 -11.35
C PHE A 223 -16.33 32.69 -11.79
N ILE A 224 -17.32 33.02 -10.94
CA ILE A 224 -18.30 34.07 -11.25
C ILE A 224 -17.60 35.40 -11.52
N LEU A 225 -16.70 35.82 -10.64
CA LEU A 225 -15.94 37.06 -10.80
C LEU A 225 -15.10 37.05 -12.09
N GLY A 226 -14.38 35.96 -12.35
CA GLY A 226 -13.59 35.81 -13.58
C GLY A 226 -14.44 35.83 -14.85
N LEU A 227 -15.61 35.19 -14.84
CA LEU A 227 -16.53 35.17 -15.96
C LEU A 227 -17.20 36.54 -16.19
N LEU A 228 -17.49 37.32 -15.15
CA LEU A 228 -18.02 38.69 -15.27
C LEU A 228 -17.04 39.68 -15.93
N VAL A 229 -15.74 39.42 -15.81
CA VAL A 229 -14.68 40.17 -16.52
C VAL A 229 -14.71 39.84 -18.02
N ILE A 230 -15.04 38.60 -18.40
CA ILE A 230 -15.02 38.11 -19.78
C ILE A 230 -16.29 38.48 -20.53
N TYR A 231 -17.44 38.28 -19.90
CA TYR A 231 -18.75 38.45 -20.51
C TYR A 231 -19.33 39.84 -20.26
N LYS A 232 -20.00 40.39 -21.27
CA LYS A 232 -20.71 41.67 -21.13
C LYS A 232 -22.05 41.49 -20.40
N LYS A 233 -22.72 40.35 -20.58
CA LYS A 233 -24.05 40.06 -20.04
C LYS A 233 -23.98 38.91 -19.02
N PRO A 234 -24.70 39.01 -17.89
CA PRO A 234 -24.72 37.95 -16.87
C PRO A 234 -25.35 36.64 -17.37
N ILE A 235 -26.23 36.71 -18.38
CA ILE A 235 -26.85 35.53 -19.00
C ILE A 235 -25.82 34.52 -19.53
N ALA A 236 -24.68 35.01 -20.03
CA ALA A 236 -23.59 34.17 -20.53
C ALA A 236 -22.87 33.47 -19.38
N VAL A 237 -22.72 34.14 -18.23
CA VAL A 237 -22.14 33.55 -17.03
C VAL A 237 -23.00 32.39 -16.53
N PHE A 238 -24.32 32.55 -16.47
CA PHE A 238 -25.24 31.48 -16.09
C PHE A 238 -25.12 30.25 -17.00
N SER A 239 -24.95 30.43 -18.31
CA SER A 239 -24.76 29.30 -19.23
C SER A 239 -23.53 28.44 -18.88
N VAL A 240 -22.43 29.08 -18.47
CA VAL A 240 -21.19 28.39 -18.03
C VAL A 240 -21.42 27.72 -16.68
N LEU A 241 -22.05 28.42 -15.72
CA LEU A 241 -22.30 27.89 -14.38
C LEU A 241 -23.24 26.70 -14.38
N THR A 242 -24.34 26.74 -15.14
CA THR A 242 -25.27 25.60 -15.25
C THR A 242 -24.56 24.36 -15.80
N THR A 243 -23.72 24.55 -16.82
CA THR A 243 -22.89 23.47 -17.39
C THR A 243 -21.91 22.93 -16.37
N LEU A 244 -21.18 23.81 -15.68
CA LEU A 244 -20.20 23.45 -14.64
C LEU A 244 -20.84 22.66 -13.49
N VAL A 245 -21.96 23.15 -12.94
CA VAL A 245 -22.67 22.51 -11.83
C VAL A 245 -23.20 21.14 -12.26
N PHE A 246 -23.78 21.06 -13.46
CA PHE A 246 -24.24 19.79 -14.01
C PHE A 246 -23.12 18.75 -14.08
N VAL A 247 -21.99 19.09 -14.73
CA VAL A 247 -20.89 18.16 -14.94
C VAL A 247 -20.30 17.68 -13.62
N ASN A 248 -20.10 18.59 -12.65
CA ASN A 248 -19.57 18.24 -11.33
C ASN A 248 -20.50 17.32 -10.55
N VAL A 249 -21.80 17.63 -10.49
CA VAL A 249 -22.79 16.81 -9.76
C VAL A 249 -22.88 15.41 -10.35
N VAL A 250 -22.90 15.28 -11.68
CA VAL A 250 -22.95 13.98 -12.34
C VAL A 250 -21.68 13.17 -12.07
N ILE A 251 -20.49 13.75 -12.23
CA ILE A 251 -19.23 13.03 -12.00
C ILE A 251 -19.09 12.62 -10.53
N LEU A 252 -19.36 13.52 -9.57
CA LEU A 252 -19.32 13.19 -8.15
C LEU A 252 -20.34 12.12 -7.78
N GLY A 253 -21.53 12.15 -8.37
CA GLY A 253 -22.54 11.11 -8.18
C GLY A 253 -22.08 9.74 -8.67
N PHE A 254 -21.45 9.66 -9.85
CA PHE A 254 -20.86 8.40 -10.34
C PHE A 254 -19.74 7.89 -9.44
N LEU A 255 -18.87 8.77 -8.92
CA LEU A 255 -17.83 8.36 -7.96
C LEU A 255 -18.44 7.78 -6.67
N ALA A 256 -19.48 8.42 -6.14
CA ALA A 256 -20.21 7.94 -4.97
C ALA A 256 -20.91 6.60 -5.26
N TRP A 257 -21.51 6.44 -6.44
CA TRP A 257 -22.16 5.20 -6.88
C TRP A 257 -21.16 4.03 -6.99
N PHE A 258 -19.95 4.28 -7.52
CA PHE A 258 -18.85 3.32 -7.53
C PHE A 258 -18.19 3.12 -6.15
N LYS A 259 -18.69 3.80 -5.10
CA LYS A 259 -18.16 3.73 -3.73
C LYS A 259 -16.68 4.14 -3.63
N ILE A 260 -16.24 5.06 -4.49
CA ILE A 260 -14.89 5.61 -4.45
C ILE A 260 -14.85 6.71 -3.38
N PRO A 261 -14.10 6.55 -2.27
CA PRO A 261 -14.04 7.55 -1.21
C PRO A 261 -13.23 8.78 -1.66
N LEU A 262 -13.66 9.97 -1.22
CA LEU A 262 -12.91 11.21 -1.41
C LEU A 262 -11.79 11.31 -0.37
N ASN A 263 -10.56 11.21 -0.86
CA ASN A 263 -9.34 11.47 -0.09
C ASN A 263 -8.81 12.91 -0.35
N VAL A 264 -7.67 13.27 0.25
CA VAL A 264 -7.05 14.60 0.09
C VAL A 264 -6.80 14.94 -1.38
N LEU A 265 -6.29 14.02 -2.19
CA LEU A 265 -6.00 14.30 -3.59
C LEU A 265 -7.30 14.46 -4.40
N LEU A 266 -8.25 13.53 -4.25
CA LEU A 266 -9.55 13.58 -4.92
C LEU A 266 -10.40 14.79 -4.49
N SER A 267 -10.11 15.41 -3.35
CA SER A 267 -10.76 16.67 -2.96
C SER A 267 -10.46 17.82 -3.94
N THR A 268 -9.39 17.73 -4.73
CA THR A 268 -9.06 18.69 -5.79
C THR A 268 -9.88 18.52 -7.08
N LEU A 269 -10.51 17.35 -7.26
CA LEU A 269 -11.14 16.94 -8.51
C LEU A 269 -12.27 17.88 -8.98
N PRO A 270 -13.20 18.37 -8.13
CA PRO A 270 -14.29 19.25 -8.58
C PRO A 270 -13.77 20.54 -9.22
N VAL A 271 -12.68 21.11 -8.66
CA VAL A 271 -12.07 22.32 -9.22
C VAL A 271 -11.40 22.00 -10.56
N LEU A 272 -10.67 20.88 -10.67
CA LEU A 272 -10.05 20.46 -11.93
C LEU A 272 -11.07 20.24 -13.05
N ILE A 273 -12.19 19.57 -12.75
CA ILE A 273 -13.30 19.38 -13.68
C ILE A 273 -13.88 20.74 -14.09
N SER A 274 -14.14 21.62 -13.12
CA SER A 274 -14.68 22.96 -13.37
C SER A 274 -13.80 23.76 -14.32
N LEU A 275 -12.47 23.69 -14.17
CA LEU A 275 -11.52 24.35 -15.05
C LEU A 275 -11.60 23.86 -16.50
N GLN A 276 -11.71 22.55 -16.70
CA GLN A 276 -11.87 21.97 -18.04
C GLN A 276 -13.20 22.39 -18.68
N VAL A 277 -14.31 22.34 -17.92
CA VAL A 277 -15.63 22.74 -18.40
C VAL A 277 -15.63 24.21 -18.82
N ILE A 278 -15.08 25.10 -17.99
CA ILE A 278 -14.99 26.53 -18.29
C ILE A 278 -14.18 26.77 -19.55
N SER A 279 -13.01 26.13 -19.69
CA SER A 279 -12.17 26.25 -20.87
C SER A 279 -12.92 25.80 -22.14
N LEU A 280 -13.54 24.62 -22.13
CA LEU A 280 -14.30 24.08 -23.26
C LEU A 280 -15.45 25.02 -23.67
N VAL A 281 -16.26 25.48 -22.71
CA VAL A 281 -17.39 26.36 -23.00
C VAL A 281 -16.95 27.70 -23.57
N ILE A 282 -15.85 28.28 -23.07
CA ILE A 282 -15.32 29.55 -23.58
C ILE A 282 -14.85 29.40 -25.03
N HIS A 283 -14.14 28.32 -25.38
CA HIS A 283 -13.72 28.07 -26.76
C HIS A 283 -14.93 27.88 -27.70
N ILE A 284 -15.94 27.13 -27.25
CA ILE A 284 -17.19 26.94 -28.01
C ILE A 284 -17.91 28.28 -28.23
N GLN A 285 -18.09 29.10 -27.18
CA GLN A 285 -18.73 30.41 -27.29
C GLN A 285 -17.91 31.39 -28.14
N GLY A 286 -16.58 31.34 -28.02
CA GLY A 286 -15.60 32.11 -28.81
C GLY A 286 -15.78 31.95 -30.30
N HIS A 287 -15.90 30.70 -30.76
CA HIS A 287 -16.14 30.40 -32.17
C HIS A 287 -17.60 30.60 -32.57
N HIS A 288 -18.58 30.31 -31.71
CA HIS A 288 -19.99 30.46 -32.04
C HIS A 288 -20.35 31.91 -32.38
N ASN A 289 -19.78 32.89 -31.68
CA ASN A 289 -19.95 34.31 -32.01
C ASN A 289 -19.48 34.69 -33.44
N LYS A 290 -18.68 33.84 -34.10
CA LYS A 290 -18.21 34.03 -35.49
C LYS A 290 -19.01 33.21 -36.52
N SER A 291 -19.68 32.13 -36.11
CA SER A 291 -20.46 31.23 -36.98
C SER A 291 -21.92 31.22 -36.56
N THR A 292 -22.84 31.71 -37.41
CA THR A 292 -24.27 31.88 -37.11
C THR A 292 -25.03 30.61 -36.70
N ARG A 293 -24.46 29.40 -36.82
CA ARG A 293 -25.06 28.13 -36.42
C ARG A 293 -24.12 27.34 -35.48
N ILE A 294 -24.61 26.95 -34.30
CA ILE A 294 -23.79 26.28 -33.27
C ILE A 294 -23.27 24.90 -33.68
N TRP A 295 -24.01 24.17 -34.53
CA TRP A 295 -23.55 22.86 -35.00
C TRP A 295 -22.28 22.93 -35.84
N LEU A 296 -22.09 24.01 -36.62
CA LEU A 296 -20.85 24.25 -37.36
C LEU A 296 -19.68 24.47 -36.38
N THR A 297 -19.92 25.21 -35.29
CA THR A 297 -18.93 25.39 -34.22
C THR A 297 -18.50 24.07 -33.60
N TYR A 298 -19.45 23.17 -33.31
CA TYR A 298 -19.13 21.85 -32.77
C TYR A 298 -18.32 21.01 -33.77
N GLN A 299 -18.68 20.99 -35.05
CA GLN A 299 -17.90 20.28 -36.07
C GLN A 299 -16.48 20.83 -36.21
N ASP A 300 -16.33 22.15 -36.11
CA ASP A 300 -15.05 22.83 -36.27
C ASP A 300 -14.09 22.66 -35.08
N LEU A 301 -14.60 22.41 -33.87
CA LEU A 301 -13.81 22.33 -32.63
C LEU A 301 -13.74 20.94 -32.02
N PHE A 302 -14.51 19.97 -32.51
CA PHE A 302 -14.63 18.65 -31.88
C PHE A 302 -13.27 17.98 -31.71
N TRP A 303 -12.43 18.01 -32.74
CA TRP A 303 -11.15 17.29 -32.74
C TRP A 303 -10.10 18.00 -31.89
N GLU A 304 -10.07 19.33 -31.92
CA GLU A 304 -9.20 20.16 -31.08
C GLU A 304 -9.54 19.96 -29.60
N ASN A 305 -10.83 19.99 -29.25
CA ASN A 305 -11.30 19.78 -27.89
C ASN A 305 -11.02 18.35 -27.39
N LEU A 306 -11.26 17.34 -28.23
CA LEU A 306 -10.98 15.95 -27.88
C LEU A 306 -9.47 15.73 -27.67
N LEU A 307 -8.63 16.28 -28.56
CA LEU A 307 -7.18 16.17 -28.48
C LEU A 307 -6.64 16.84 -27.21
N ALA A 308 -7.13 18.04 -26.86
CA ALA A 308 -6.73 18.74 -25.64
C ALA A 308 -7.04 17.91 -24.38
N VAL A 309 -8.20 17.25 -24.34
CA VAL A 309 -8.62 16.41 -23.21
C VAL A 309 -7.83 15.10 -23.17
N LEU A 310 -7.53 14.48 -24.31
CA LEU A 310 -6.70 13.28 -24.38
C LEU A 310 -5.28 13.55 -23.88
N ILE A 311 -4.67 14.67 -24.27
CA ILE A 311 -3.33 15.04 -23.81
C ILE A 311 -3.33 15.39 -22.32
N SER A 312 -4.34 16.13 -21.85
CA SER A 312 -4.52 16.40 -20.43
C SER A 312 -4.67 15.10 -19.63
N GLY A 313 -5.50 14.17 -20.13
CA GLY A 313 -5.74 12.86 -19.54
C GLY A 313 -4.47 12.00 -19.49
N VAL A 314 -3.58 12.10 -20.48
CA VAL A 314 -2.28 11.39 -20.50
C VAL A 314 -1.37 11.83 -19.35
N GLY A 315 -1.34 13.13 -19.05
CA GLY A 315 -0.59 13.64 -17.89
C GLY A 315 -1.07 13.00 -16.57
N PHE A 316 -2.38 12.81 -16.42
CA PHE A 316 -2.95 12.11 -15.26
C PHE A 316 -2.77 10.59 -15.30
N LEU A 317 -2.96 9.95 -16.45
CA LEU A 317 -2.77 8.50 -16.61
C LEU A 317 -1.34 8.08 -16.32
N PHE A 318 -0.37 8.97 -16.53
CA PHE A 318 1.01 8.70 -16.21
C PHE A 318 1.24 8.39 -14.72
N LEU A 319 0.43 8.97 -13.84
CA LEU A 319 0.47 8.69 -12.39
C LEU A 319 0.17 7.22 -12.06
N LYS A 320 -0.42 6.44 -12.99
CA LYS A 320 -0.59 4.99 -12.87
C LYS A 320 0.75 4.24 -12.78
N THR A 321 1.85 4.84 -13.23
CA THR A 321 3.20 4.26 -13.10
C THR A 321 3.80 4.45 -11.70
N SER A 322 3.18 5.25 -10.84
CA SER A 322 3.63 5.45 -9.46
C SER A 322 3.53 4.15 -8.66
N SER A 323 4.46 3.91 -7.74
CA SER A 323 4.38 2.83 -6.76
C SER A 323 3.27 3.03 -5.71
N SER A 324 2.67 4.22 -5.61
CA SER A 324 1.59 4.52 -4.66
C SER A 324 0.19 4.24 -5.22
N GLN A 325 -0.57 3.34 -4.59
CA GLN A 325 -1.94 3.03 -5.00
C GLN A 325 -2.87 4.27 -4.97
N LEU A 326 -2.71 5.14 -3.97
CA LEU A 326 -3.46 6.39 -3.86
C LEU A 326 -3.24 7.28 -5.09
N ILE A 327 -1.99 7.42 -5.53
CA ILE A 327 -1.59 8.27 -6.66
C ILE A 327 -2.03 7.64 -7.99
N GLN A 328 -1.88 6.32 -8.13
CA GLN A 328 -2.38 5.58 -9.29
C GLN A 328 -3.89 5.77 -9.47
N ASN A 329 -4.65 5.54 -8.38
CA ASN A 329 -6.10 5.68 -8.38
C ASN A 329 -6.50 7.12 -8.71
N TYR A 330 -5.84 8.10 -8.08
CA TYR A 330 -6.07 9.52 -8.38
C TYR A 330 -5.85 9.82 -9.88
N GLY A 331 -4.74 9.38 -10.47
CA GLY A 331 -4.46 9.60 -11.89
C GLY A 331 -5.49 9.00 -12.83
N VAL A 332 -5.88 7.75 -12.59
CA VAL A 332 -6.89 7.06 -13.42
C VAL A 332 -8.26 7.73 -13.27
N ILE A 333 -8.66 8.05 -12.04
CA ILE A 333 -9.95 8.70 -11.77
C ILE A 333 -9.99 10.07 -12.45
N VAL A 334 -8.96 10.91 -12.28
CA VAL A 334 -8.95 12.25 -12.88
C VAL A 334 -8.92 12.17 -14.41
N ALA A 335 -8.19 11.21 -15.01
CA ALA A 335 -8.18 11.01 -16.45
C ALA A 335 -9.56 10.61 -17.00
N LEU A 336 -10.23 9.65 -16.35
CA LEU A 336 -11.58 9.22 -16.70
C LEU A 336 -12.59 10.35 -16.50
N SER A 337 -12.51 11.07 -15.38
CA SER A 337 -13.33 12.25 -15.11
C SER A 337 -13.10 13.37 -16.11
N SER A 338 -11.88 13.54 -16.63
CA SER A 338 -11.59 14.53 -17.67
C SER A 338 -12.27 14.18 -19.00
N PHE A 339 -12.20 12.90 -19.40
CA PHE A 339 -12.92 12.42 -20.57
C PHE A 339 -14.44 12.51 -20.40
N ALA A 340 -14.95 12.13 -19.22
CA ALA A 340 -16.35 12.27 -18.88
C ALA A 340 -16.79 13.75 -18.88
N ALA A 341 -15.97 14.66 -18.36
CA ALA A 341 -16.24 16.09 -18.35
C ALA A 341 -16.36 16.65 -19.76
N TRP A 342 -15.46 16.25 -20.68
CA TRP A 342 -15.58 16.60 -22.10
C TRP A 342 -16.90 16.13 -22.69
N PHE A 343 -17.26 14.86 -22.51
CA PHE A 343 -18.49 14.29 -23.05
C PHE A 343 -19.74 14.98 -22.48
N LEU A 344 -19.81 15.09 -21.15
CA LEU A 344 -20.93 15.70 -20.44
C LEU A 344 -21.08 17.19 -20.76
N THR A 345 -19.97 17.91 -20.97
CA THR A 345 -20.00 19.32 -21.40
C THR A 345 -20.68 19.44 -22.76
N HIS A 346 -20.30 18.62 -23.75
CA HIS A 346 -20.93 18.67 -25.07
C HIS A 346 -22.40 18.24 -25.02
N LEU A 347 -22.73 17.26 -24.16
CA LEU A 347 -24.10 16.78 -23.95
C LEU A 347 -25.01 17.88 -23.37
N VAL A 348 -24.60 18.52 -22.27
CA VAL A 348 -25.44 19.52 -21.57
C VAL A 348 -25.39 20.89 -22.21
N TYR A 349 -24.25 21.28 -22.80
CA TYR A 349 -24.10 22.62 -23.34
C TYR A 349 -24.98 22.82 -24.59
N TRP A 350 -25.33 21.73 -25.30
CA TRP A 350 -26.26 21.76 -26.43
C TRP A 350 -27.63 22.36 -26.04
N PRO A 351 -28.43 21.78 -25.12
CA PRO A 351 -29.69 22.39 -24.69
C PRO A 351 -29.49 23.71 -23.95
N VAL A 352 -28.44 23.85 -23.14
CA VAL A 352 -28.15 25.11 -22.41
C VAL A 352 -27.96 26.29 -23.36
N SER A 353 -27.21 26.10 -24.45
CA SER A 353 -26.97 27.16 -25.45
C SER A 353 -28.24 27.62 -26.17
N SER A 354 -29.27 26.76 -26.25
CA SER A 354 -30.56 27.12 -26.84
C SER A 354 -31.43 27.98 -25.91
N VAL A 355 -31.26 27.83 -24.59
CA VAL A 355 -31.97 28.62 -23.56
C VAL A 355 -31.24 29.94 -23.34
N PHE A 356 -29.93 29.91 -23.18
CA PHE A 356 -29.10 31.07 -22.92
C PHE A 356 -28.48 31.60 -24.23
N SER A 357 -29.32 32.16 -25.10
CA SER A 357 -28.87 32.87 -26.31
C SER A 357 -28.22 34.22 -25.94
N ASN A 358 -27.30 34.74 -26.77
CA ASN A 358 -26.55 36.01 -26.60
C ASN A 358 -25.32 35.99 -25.66
N THR A 359 -24.34 35.14 -25.96
CA THR A 359 -23.06 35.03 -25.23
C THR A 359 -21.97 36.00 -25.73
N TYR A 360 -22.23 37.31 -25.67
CA TYR A 360 -21.26 38.31 -26.16
C TYR A 360 -20.09 38.54 -25.21
N PHE A 361 -18.88 38.36 -25.73
CA PHE A 361 -17.63 38.77 -25.06
C PHE A 361 -17.49 40.29 -25.05
N ARG A 362 -16.74 40.82 -24.07
CA ARG A 362 -16.36 42.23 -24.07
C ARG A 362 -15.44 42.56 -25.26
N SER A 363 -15.49 43.82 -25.71
CA SER A 363 -14.86 44.26 -26.97
C SER A 363 -13.33 44.09 -26.99
N TRP A 364 -12.66 44.23 -25.85
CA TRP A 364 -11.21 44.04 -25.74
C TRP A 364 -10.77 42.60 -26.04
N LEU A 365 -11.68 41.63 -25.86
CA LEU A 365 -11.45 40.20 -26.07
C LEU A 365 -11.46 39.80 -27.55
N VAL A 366 -12.29 40.48 -28.34
CA VAL A 366 -12.53 40.18 -29.77
C VAL A 366 -11.50 40.88 -30.66
N ARG A 367 -10.72 41.82 -30.11
CA ARG A 367 -9.63 42.50 -30.82
C ARG A 367 -8.46 41.54 -31.08
N PRO A 368 -7.72 41.68 -32.20
CA PRO A 368 -6.51 40.91 -32.44
C PRO A 368 -5.49 41.07 -31.30
N ALA A 369 -4.85 39.97 -30.91
CA ALA A 369 -3.89 39.93 -29.81
C ALA A 369 -2.53 40.55 -30.19
N TYR A 370 -2.48 41.86 -30.49
CA TYR A 370 -1.27 42.54 -30.97
C TYR A 370 -0.05 42.39 -30.05
N TRP A 371 -0.28 42.27 -28.74
CA TRP A 371 0.77 42.03 -27.74
C TRP A 371 1.56 40.75 -28.01
N SER A 372 0.92 39.71 -28.57
CA SER A 372 1.56 38.43 -28.89
C SER A 372 2.66 38.56 -29.96
N LEU A 373 2.63 39.62 -30.77
CA LEU A 373 3.64 39.87 -31.81
C LEU A 373 4.98 40.34 -31.24
N TRP A 374 5.02 40.73 -29.96
CA TRP A 374 6.26 41.12 -29.27
C TRP A 374 7.30 39.98 -29.30
N SER A 375 6.86 38.74 -29.13
CA SER A 375 7.73 37.55 -29.16
C SER A 375 8.45 37.41 -30.50
N LEU A 376 7.72 37.61 -31.61
CA LEU A 376 8.29 37.57 -32.96
C LEU A 376 9.30 38.70 -33.22
N ARG A 377 9.11 39.87 -32.61
CA ARG A 377 10.03 41.01 -32.73
C ARG A 377 11.32 40.79 -31.93
N HIS A 378 11.23 40.22 -30.74
CA HIS A 378 12.37 40.05 -29.81
C HIS A 378 12.87 38.60 -29.68
N ARG A 379 12.62 37.76 -30.69
CA ARG A 379 12.88 36.31 -30.69
C ARG A 379 14.25 35.87 -30.16
N LYS A 380 15.35 36.57 -30.50
CA LYS A 380 16.70 36.20 -30.02
C LYS A 380 16.82 36.31 -28.50
N LYS A 381 16.27 37.39 -27.92
CA LYS A 381 16.26 37.61 -26.46
C LYS A 381 15.42 36.54 -25.76
N VAL A 382 14.25 36.22 -26.35
CA VAL A 382 13.38 35.15 -25.87
C VAL A 382 14.14 33.82 -25.84
N LEU A 383 14.74 33.38 -26.95
CA LEU A 383 15.45 32.11 -27.02
C LEU A 383 16.63 32.02 -26.02
N VAL A 384 17.42 33.09 -25.88
CA VAL A 384 18.51 33.15 -24.89
C VAL A 384 17.97 33.02 -23.46
N SER A 385 16.87 33.70 -23.13
CA SER A 385 16.24 33.58 -21.81
C SER A 385 15.73 32.17 -21.51
N GLY A 386 15.21 31.46 -22.53
CA GLY A 386 14.80 30.07 -22.38
C GLY A 386 15.98 29.15 -22.13
N LEU A 387 17.05 29.32 -22.91
CA LEU A 387 18.29 28.56 -22.73
C LEU A 387 18.86 28.74 -21.30
N PHE A 388 18.81 29.97 -20.78
CA PHE A 388 19.19 30.27 -19.39
C PHE A 388 18.31 29.52 -18.39
N VAL A 389 16.98 29.51 -18.57
CA VAL A 389 16.06 28.74 -17.72
C VAL A 389 16.33 27.23 -17.82
N PHE A 390 16.67 26.70 -19.01
CA PHE A 390 17.06 25.30 -19.17
C PHE A 390 18.31 24.94 -18.38
N PHE A 391 19.38 25.75 -18.46
CA PHE A 391 20.60 25.51 -17.70
C PHE A 391 20.39 25.65 -16.20
N LEU A 392 19.66 26.70 -15.76
CA LEU A 392 19.38 26.93 -14.36
C LEU A 392 18.47 25.83 -13.77
N GLY A 393 17.50 25.35 -14.56
CA GLY A 393 16.64 24.22 -14.21
C GLY A 393 17.43 22.92 -14.09
N GLY A 394 18.30 22.63 -15.05
CA GLY A 394 19.22 21.48 -15.00
C GLY A 394 20.12 21.49 -13.78
N TYR A 395 20.71 22.65 -13.44
CA TYR A 395 21.49 22.82 -12.22
C TYR A 395 20.64 22.59 -10.95
N SER A 396 19.42 23.15 -10.93
CA SER A 396 18.52 23.07 -9.77
C SER A 396 18.11 21.64 -9.44
N ILE A 397 17.95 20.76 -10.43
CA ILE A 397 17.65 19.32 -10.22
C ILE A 397 18.66 18.67 -9.27
N THR A 398 19.94 19.06 -9.34
CA THR A 398 21.00 18.49 -8.49
C THR A 398 20.99 18.99 -7.05
N LYS A 399 20.23 20.06 -6.76
CA LYS A 399 20.20 20.76 -5.46
C LYS A 399 18.83 20.70 -4.77
N VAL A 400 17.84 20.05 -5.36
CA VAL A 400 16.50 19.90 -4.76
C VAL A 400 16.58 19.17 -3.41
N ASN A 401 15.83 19.68 -2.45
CA ASN A 401 15.67 19.05 -1.14
C ASN A 401 14.67 17.87 -1.23
N TRP A 402 15.13 16.65 -0.96
CA TRP A 402 14.31 15.43 -0.94
C TRP A 402 13.88 15.00 0.46
N ASN A 403 14.27 15.76 1.49
CA ASN A 403 14.20 15.31 2.88
C ASN A 403 12.97 15.91 3.58
N ALA A 404 11.85 15.20 3.57
CA ALA A 404 10.61 15.61 4.22
C ALA A 404 10.54 15.13 5.68
N ARG A 405 9.71 15.80 6.48
CA ARG A 405 9.29 15.36 7.82
C ARG A 405 7.82 14.98 7.83
N ALA A 406 7.42 14.14 8.78
CA ALA A 406 6.07 13.59 8.82
C ALA A 406 5.05 14.62 9.33
N LEU A 407 5.43 15.48 10.29
CA LEU A 407 4.49 16.45 10.88
C LEU A 407 4.31 17.72 10.04
N ASP A 408 5.17 17.96 9.03
CA ASP A 408 5.11 19.13 8.15
C ASP A 408 3.79 19.29 7.39
N ASP A 409 3.08 18.18 7.09
CA ASP A 409 1.82 18.21 6.33
C ASP A 409 0.59 18.55 7.18
N LEU A 410 0.74 18.56 8.51
CA LEU A 410 -0.33 18.90 9.42
C LEU A 410 -0.53 20.42 9.50
N PRO A 411 -1.75 20.94 9.63
CA PRO A 411 -1.93 22.39 9.75
C PRO A 411 -1.32 22.94 11.05
N GLU A 412 -0.47 23.97 10.96
CA GLU A 412 0.29 24.54 12.09
C GLU A 412 -0.58 25.02 13.26
N HIS A 413 -1.79 25.48 12.99
CA HIS A 413 -2.69 26.03 14.01
C HIS A 413 -3.52 24.96 14.74
N GLN A 414 -3.50 23.70 14.31
CA GLN A 414 -4.31 22.64 14.91
C GLN A 414 -3.73 22.19 16.25
N ASN A 415 -4.58 22.10 17.28
CA ASN A 415 -4.18 21.61 18.60
C ASN A 415 -3.59 20.19 18.49
N THR A 416 -4.16 19.33 17.67
CA THR A 416 -3.69 17.95 17.46
C THR A 416 -2.25 17.89 16.95
N ARG A 417 -1.82 18.83 16.10
CA ARG A 417 -0.41 18.94 15.66
C ARG A 417 0.48 19.34 16.84
N LYS A 418 0.13 20.39 17.57
CA LYS A 418 0.88 20.87 18.75
C LYS A 418 1.02 19.79 19.82
N THR A 419 -0.04 19.05 20.10
CA THR A 419 -0.03 17.89 21.02
C THR A 419 0.95 16.83 20.54
N THR A 420 0.93 16.52 19.24
CA THR A 420 1.82 15.49 18.66
C THR A 420 3.29 15.92 18.70
N GLU A 421 3.60 17.18 18.37
CA GLU A 421 4.96 17.73 18.48
C GLU A 421 5.45 17.76 19.94
N PHE A 422 4.56 18.10 20.89
CA PHE A 422 4.87 18.04 22.32
C PHE A 422 5.18 16.61 22.76
N MET A 423 4.39 15.64 22.30
CA MET A 423 4.62 14.22 22.57
C MET A 423 5.93 13.72 21.97
N ASP A 424 6.24 14.11 20.73
CA ASP A 424 7.47 13.73 20.04
C ASP A 424 8.70 14.16 20.83
N LYS A 425 8.70 15.40 21.34
CA LYS A 425 9.80 15.96 22.11
C LYS A 425 9.92 15.39 23.52
N ASN A 426 8.81 15.19 24.24
CA ASN A 426 8.83 14.90 25.68
C ASN A 426 8.58 13.43 26.05
N PHE A 427 7.97 12.64 25.17
CA PHE A 427 7.56 11.25 25.43
C PHE A 427 8.32 10.20 24.60
N GLY A 428 9.53 10.56 24.15
CA GLY A 428 10.45 9.63 23.52
C GLY A 428 10.11 9.30 22.05
N GLY A 429 9.54 10.25 21.31
CA GLY A 429 9.27 10.15 19.88
C GLY A 429 7.86 9.64 19.52
N THR A 430 7.42 9.95 18.31
CA THR A 430 6.09 9.58 17.79
C THR A 430 6.15 8.61 16.60
N MET A 431 7.29 8.47 15.94
CA MET A 431 7.44 7.61 14.76
C MET A 431 7.99 6.24 15.16
N ASP A 432 7.18 5.20 15.08
CA ASP A 432 7.60 3.85 15.45
C ASP A 432 8.41 3.16 14.34
N MET A 433 9.38 2.38 14.79
CA MET A 433 10.25 1.52 13.98
C MET A 433 10.52 0.22 14.75
N ASN A 434 10.09 -0.89 14.16
CA ASN A 434 10.25 -2.23 14.68
C ASN A 434 11.50 -2.86 14.06
N PHE A 435 12.39 -3.39 14.89
CA PHE A 435 13.54 -4.19 14.44
C PHE A 435 13.35 -5.63 14.92
N VAL A 436 13.37 -6.59 14.00
CA VAL A 436 13.32 -8.01 14.34
C VAL A 436 14.70 -8.61 14.19
N VAL A 437 15.22 -9.15 15.29
CA VAL A 437 16.52 -9.83 15.34
C VAL A 437 16.29 -11.33 15.24
N HIS A 438 16.47 -11.86 14.04
CA HIS A 438 16.35 -13.29 13.71
C HIS A 438 17.64 -14.03 14.00
N ARG A 439 17.61 -15.02 14.90
CA ARG A 439 18.79 -15.81 15.27
C ARG A 439 18.69 -17.27 14.78
N PRO A 440 19.74 -17.84 14.16
CA PRO A 440 19.75 -19.24 13.76
C PRO A 440 19.70 -20.17 14.99
N LYS A 441 19.00 -21.31 14.87
CA LYS A 441 18.80 -22.25 15.98
C LYS A 441 20.06 -23.05 16.31
N LYS A 442 20.95 -22.47 17.12
CA LYS A 442 21.96 -23.16 17.97
C LYS A 442 21.85 -22.59 19.39
N LYS A 443 22.64 -23.11 20.36
CA LYS A 443 22.74 -22.86 21.84
C LYS A 443 22.61 -21.39 22.38
N ASN A 444 21.80 -20.54 21.78
CA ASN A 444 21.92 -19.08 21.76
C ASN A 444 20.52 -18.42 21.57
N ASP A 445 19.44 -19.04 22.03
CA ASP A 445 18.10 -18.45 21.98
C ASP A 445 17.95 -17.26 22.95
N TRP A 446 16.80 -16.57 22.90
CA TRP A 446 16.48 -15.44 23.80
C TRP A 446 16.17 -15.85 25.24
N ASN A 447 16.21 -17.15 25.53
CA ASN A 447 15.98 -17.73 26.84
C ASN A 447 17.26 -17.82 27.70
N HIS A 448 18.40 -17.32 27.18
CA HIS A 448 19.69 -17.34 27.87
C HIS A 448 20.03 -15.99 28.50
N ALA A 449 20.45 -15.98 29.77
CA ALA A 449 20.84 -14.75 30.49
C ALA A 449 21.96 -13.98 29.79
N ARG A 450 22.90 -14.69 29.14
CA ARG A 450 23.97 -14.07 28.34
C ARG A 450 23.43 -13.30 27.12
N SER A 451 22.39 -13.81 26.46
CA SER A 451 21.72 -13.12 25.35
C SER A 451 21.09 -11.82 25.83
N ILE A 452 20.40 -11.86 26.96
CA ILE A 452 19.72 -10.69 27.58
C ILE A 452 20.72 -9.61 28.02
N LYS A 453 21.86 -10.00 28.62
CA LYS A 453 22.93 -9.06 29.00
C LYS A 453 23.58 -8.39 27.78
N LYS A 454 23.85 -9.15 26.71
CA LYS A 454 24.37 -8.59 25.44
C LYS A 454 23.37 -7.65 24.78
N LEU A 455 22.09 -8.02 24.81
CA LEU A 455 21.00 -7.18 24.31
C LEU A 455 20.97 -5.85 25.05
N ASP A 456 21.15 -5.85 26.37
CA ASP A 456 21.14 -4.61 27.16
C ASP A 456 22.21 -3.62 26.71
N LEU A 457 23.42 -4.11 26.46
CA LEU A 457 24.53 -3.29 25.96
C LEU A 457 24.21 -2.69 24.58
N ALA A 458 23.61 -3.49 23.70
CA ALA A 458 23.17 -3.02 22.39
C ALA A 458 22.07 -1.95 22.51
N LEU A 459 21.05 -2.18 23.35
CA LEU A 459 19.96 -1.22 23.57
C LEU A 459 20.47 0.09 24.16
N ASN A 460 21.42 0.06 25.10
CA ASN A 460 22.02 1.26 25.69
C ASN A 460 22.80 2.08 24.64
N LYS A 461 23.45 1.41 23.67
CA LYS A 461 24.08 2.10 22.53
C LYS A 461 23.06 2.69 21.56
N ILE A 462 21.95 1.98 21.30
CA ILE A 462 20.87 2.49 20.44
C ILE A 462 20.21 3.72 21.06
N LYS A 463 19.97 3.73 22.39
CA LYS A 463 19.41 4.87 23.14
C LYS A 463 20.28 6.14 23.09
N GLN A 464 21.56 6.03 22.71
CA GLN A 464 22.48 7.18 22.57
C GLN A 464 22.44 7.83 21.18
N ILE A 465 21.79 7.20 20.20
CA ILE A 465 21.68 7.75 18.84
C ILE A 465 20.72 8.94 18.84
N THR A 466 21.15 10.08 18.28
CA THR A 466 20.45 11.37 18.43
C THR A 466 18.98 11.34 17.99
N ALA A 467 18.63 10.64 16.91
CA ALA A 467 17.26 10.56 16.40
C ALA A 467 16.37 9.56 17.16
N VAL A 468 16.95 8.74 18.05
CA VAL A 468 16.22 7.74 18.83
C VAL A 468 15.64 8.41 20.07
N GLY A 469 14.31 8.51 20.13
CA GLY A 469 13.60 9.07 21.28
C GLY A 469 13.46 8.05 22.42
N SER A 470 13.08 6.82 22.09
CA SER A 470 12.96 5.72 23.07
C SER A 470 13.11 4.34 22.44
N VAL A 471 13.43 3.36 23.26
CA VAL A 471 13.63 1.96 22.85
C VAL A 471 12.97 1.06 23.87
N LEU A 472 12.16 0.12 23.40
CA LEU A 472 11.44 -0.87 24.17
C LEU A 472 11.78 -2.28 23.69
N SER A 473 12.14 -3.17 24.62
CA SER A 473 12.38 -4.58 24.32
C SER A 473 12.10 -5.47 25.54
N VAL A 474 12.30 -6.78 25.40
CA VAL A 474 12.09 -7.78 26.46
C VAL A 474 12.89 -7.46 27.74
N ASN A 475 14.07 -6.83 27.60
CA ASN A 475 14.91 -6.40 28.72
C ASN A 475 14.18 -5.47 29.68
N ASP A 476 13.32 -4.58 29.16
CA ASP A 476 12.61 -3.61 29.98
C ASP A 476 11.57 -4.31 30.86
N PHE A 477 10.94 -5.39 30.40
CA PHE A 477 10.08 -6.25 31.22
C PHE A 477 10.87 -7.00 32.30
N TYR A 478 12.05 -7.52 32.00
CA TYR A 478 12.87 -8.13 33.06
C TYR A 478 13.33 -7.13 34.12
N LYS A 479 13.61 -5.89 33.71
CA LYS A 479 13.96 -4.80 34.63
C LYS A 479 12.78 -4.32 35.46
N SER A 480 11.54 -4.44 34.97
CA SER A 480 10.35 -4.02 35.72
C SER A 480 10.02 -4.96 36.88
N LEU A 481 10.45 -6.23 36.83
CA LEU A 481 10.31 -7.18 37.94
C LEU A 481 11.42 -7.04 39.01
N ALA A 482 12.42 -6.19 38.78
CA ALA A 482 13.54 -6.06 39.70
C ALA A 482 13.18 -5.17 40.89
N ASN A 483 13.61 -5.57 42.09
CA ASN A 483 13.41 -4.77 43.31
C ASN A 483 14.00 -3.36 43.13
N PRO A 484 13.23 -2.28 43.34
CA PRO A 484 13.69 -0.90 43.17
C PRO A 484 14.96 -0.56 43.96
N ASN A 485 15.13 -1.19 45.14
CA ASN A 485 16.22 -0.91 46.09
C ASN A 485 17.53 -1.67 45.78
N GLN A 486 17.53 -2.66 44.90
CA GLN A 486 18.73 -3.40 44.49
C GLN A 486 19.17 -3.02 43.07
N GLN A 487 19.94 -1.93 42.94
CA GLN A 487 20.47 -1.47 41.64
C GLN A 487 21.36 -2.50 40.91
N LYS A 488 21.99 -3.44 41.63
CA LYS A 488 22.99 -4.37 41.07
C LYS A 488 22.41 -5.58 40.29
N ASN A 489 21.11 -5.90 40.39
CA ASN A 489 20.56 -7.18 39.89
C ASN A 489 19.28 -7.05 39.04
N ARG A 490 19.18 -6.05 38.15
CA ARG A 490 17.96 -5.83 37.35
C ARG A 490 17.75 -6.79 36.17
N LEU A 491 18.80 -7.42 35.68
CA LEU A 491 18.73 -8.39 34.58
C LEU A 491 18.86 -9.81 35.13
N PRO A 492 18.29 -10.82 34.45
CA PRO A 492 18.40 -12.21 34.87
C PRO A 492 19.87 -12.63 35.02
N ALA A 493 20.23 -13.19 36.18
CA ALA A 493 21.60 -13.62 36.49
C ALA A 493 21.94 -14.95 35.82
N SER A 494 20.96 -15.85 35.72
CA SER A 494 21.08 -17.23 35.22
C SER A 494 19.93 -17.59 34.27
N ASN A 495 20.04 -18.72 33.55
CA ASN A 495 18.94 -19.21 32.69
C ASN A 495 17.72 -19.68 33.50
N ALA A 496 17.92 -20.09 34.76
CA ALA A 496 16.84 -20.40 35.68
C ALA A 496 16.03 -19.13 36.01
N ASP A 497 16.70 -18.02 36.31
CA ASP A 497 16.10 -16.70 36.57
C ASP A 497 15.33 -16.17 35.34
N VAL A 498 15.84 -16.38 34.12
CA VAL A 498 15.08 -16.07 32.89
C VAL A 498 13.79 -16.89 32.80
N SER A 499 13.87 -18.18 33.15
CA SER A 499 12.72 -19.09 33.07
C SER A 499 11.68 -18.77 34.14
N GLU A 500 12.12 -18.43 35.35
CA GLU A 500 11.29 -17.97 36.45
C GLU A 500 10.55 -16.66 36.09
N LYS A 501 11.27 -15.64 35.62
CA LYS A 501 10.65 -14.38 35.20
C LYS A 501 9.66 -14.57 34.04
N ASN A 502 9.98 -15.42 33.08
CA ASN A 502 9.05 -15.78 32.00
C ASN A 502 7.80 -16.51 32.52
N PHE A 503 7.95 -17.35 33.54
CA PHE A 503 6.83 -18.02 34.20
C PHE A 503 5.94 -17.01 34.92
N LEU A 504 6.51 -16.05 35.67
CA LEU A 504 5.73 -14.98 36.32
C LEU A 504 4.88 -14.18 35.32
N PHE A 505 5.46 -13.80 34.17
CA PHE A 505 4.70 -13.12 33.11
C PHE A 505 3.64 -14.01 32.44
N SER A 506 3.78 -15.34 32.50
CA SER A 506 2.78 -16.28 31.97
C SER A 506 1.57 -16.45 32.88
N LEU A 507 1.66 -16.04 34.15
CA LEU A 507 0.54 -16.08 35.10
C LEU A 507 -0.44 -14.91 34.91
N GLY A 508 -0.02 -13.83 34.26
CA GLY A 508 -0.87 -12.68 33.96
C GLY A 508 -1.87 -12.96 32.83
N GLN A 509 -2.98 -12.23 32.79
CA GLN A 509 -4.00 -12.36 31.73
C GLN A 509 -3.43 -12.15 30.31
N GLN A 510 -2.40 -11.31 30.19
CA GLN A 510 -1.63 -11.12 28.95
C GLN A 510 -0.15 -11.27 29.27
N ASN A 511 0.54 -12.13 28.51
CA ASN A 511 1.97 -12.33 28.66
C ASN A 511 2.74 -11.30 27.79
N PRO A 512 3.32 -10.24 28.38
CA PRO A 512 4.00 -9.21 27.61
C PRO A 512 5.25 -9.72 26.88
N ILE A 513 5.84 -10.83 27.32
CA ILE A 513 7.01 -11.44 26.67
C ILE A 513 6.64 -11.95 25.27
N GLU A 514 5.42 -12.47 25.07
CA GLU A 514 4.95 -12.92 23.75
C GLU A 514 4.83 -11.77 22.74
N SER A 515 4.77 -10.53 23.22
CA SER A 515 4.75 -9.33 22.36
C SER A 515 6.12 -8.85 21.89
N HIS A 516 7.20 -9.45 22.39
CA HIS A 516 8.57 -9.08 22.06
C HIS A 516 9.50 -10.28 21.76
N VAL A 517 9.11 -11.50 22.11
CA VAL A 517 9.86 -12.73 21.82
C VAL A 517 8.93 -13.72 21.13
N SER A 518 9.38 -14.30 20.00
CA SER A 518 8.60 -15.29 19.27
C SER A 518 8.35 -16.54 20.10
N LYS A 519 7.27 -17.28 19.78
CA LYS A 519 6.92 -18.54 20.48
C LYS A 519 8.05 -19.57 20.47
N ASP A 520 8.86 -19.61 19.42
CA ASP A 520 10.02 -20.50 19.29
C ASP A 520 11.32 -19.93 19.87
N LYS A 521 11.25 -18.72 20.44
CA LYS A 521 12.31 -17.99 21.16
C LYS A 521 13.52 -17.63 20.30
N LYS A 522 13.38 -17.65 18.98
CA LYS A 522 14.45 -17.31 18.03
C LYS A 522 14.46 -15.85 17.63
N ASP A 523 13.27 -15.26 17.51
CA ASP A 523 13.10 -13.90 17.02
C ASP A 523 12.76 -12.98 18.19
N LEU A 524 13.43 -11.83 18.21
CA LEU A 524 13.19 -10.78 19.18
C LEU A 524 12.79 -9.51 18.44
N LEU A 525 11.72 -8.90 18.90
CA LEU A 525 11.30 -7.57 18.49
C LEU A 525 11.87 -6.51 19.43
N ILE A 526 12.50 -5.51 18.82
CA ILE A 526 12.94 -4.27 19.46
C ILE A 526 12.12 -3.15 18.85
N LYS A 527 11.28 -2.49 19.67
CA LYS A 527 10.49 -1.33 19.23
C LYS A 527 11.28 -0.07 19.52
N VAL A 528 11.55 0.72 18.50
CA VAL A 528 12.25 1.99 18.61
C VAL A 528 11.28 3.08 18.20
N ARG A 529 11.26 4.20 18.93
CA ARG A 529 10.55 5.40 18.52
C ARG A 529 11.55 6.47 18.13
N TYR A 530 11.43 6.97 16.92
CA TYR A 530 12.17 8.11 16.43
C TYR A 530 11.43 9.40 16.75
N GLN A 531 12.21 10.46 16.95
CA GLN A 531 11.70 11.83 16.83
C GLN A 531 11.37 12.14 15.37
N ASP A 532 10.53 13.14 15.11
CA ASP A 532 10.24 13.61 13.75
C ASP A 532 11.46 14.28 13.14
N VAL A 533 12.24 13.50 12.40
CA VAL A 533 13.48 13.90 11.73
C VAL A 533 13.32 13.83 10.21
N PRO A 534 14.11 14.58 9.44
CA PRO A 534 14.09 14.49 7.98
C PRO A 534 14.31 13.06 7.48
N SER A 535 13.66 12.70 6.37
CA SER A 535 13.63 11.32 5.89
C SER A 535 15.01 10.69 5.70
N ASP A 536 16.03 11.41 5.26
CA ASP A 536 17.39 10.85 5.12
C ASP A 536 18.03 10.46 6.45
N GLN A 537 17.72 11.20 7.52
CA GLN A 537 18.18 10.88 8.87
C GLN A 537 17.54 9.60 9.40
N ILE A 538 16.29 9.30 9.01
CA ILE A 538 15.63 8.02 9.35
C ILE A 538 16.49 6.86 8.83
N GLN A 539 16.81 6.84 7.53
CA GLN A 539 17.60 5.76 6.93
C GLN A 539 19.01 5.66 7.53
N LYS A 540 19.70 6.80 7.75
CA LYS A 540 21.01 6.83 8.42
C LYS A 540 20.93 6.23 9.82
N THR A 541 19.90 6.57 10.58
CA THR A 541 19.65 6.04 11.93
C THR A 541 19.34 4.54 11.88
N THR A 542 18.52 4.09 10.95
CA THR A 542 18.21 2.67 10.73
C THR A 542 19.48 1.87 10.45
N LEU A 543 20.35 2.34 9.54
CA LEU A 543 21.63 1.70 9.24
C LEU A 543 22.56 1.68 10.45
N GLN A 544 22.61 2.76 11.24
CA GLN A 544 23.37 2.80 12.49
C GLN A 544 22.86 1.76 13.50
N ILE A 545 21.54 1.66 13.70
CA ILE A 545 20.94 0.66 14.61
C ILE A 545 21.24 -0.75 14.14
N VAL A 546 21.06 -1.05 12.85
CA VAL A 546 21.40 -2.36 12.27
C VAL A 546 22.88 -2.66 12.47
N SER A 547 23.78 -1.68 12.32
CA SER A 547 25.21 -1.87 12.56
C SER A 547 25.52 -2.20 14.03
N VAL A 548 24.85 -1.55 14.98
CA VAL A 548 24.97 -1.85 16.42
C VAL A 548 24.46 -3.26 16.70
N LEU A 549 23.29 -3.63 16.19
CA LEU A 549 22.73 -4.96 16.38
C LEU A 549 23.62 -6.06 15.79
N LYS A 550 24.16 -5.85 14.58
CA LYS A 550 25.13 -6.77 13.96
C LYS A 550 26.45 -6.86 14.72
N LYS A 551 26.90 -5.78 15.37
CA LYS A 551 28.11 -5.80 16.21
C LYS A 551 27.94 -6.73 17.43
N TYR A 552 26.79 -6.67 18.10
CA TYR A 552 26.51 -7.50 19.28
C TYR A 552 26.00 -8.91 18.92
N PHE A 553 25.35 -9.06 17.77
CA PHE A 553 24.79 -10.31 17.25
C PHE A 553 25.19 -10.53 15.76
N PRO A 554 26.44 -10.91 15.47
CA PRO A 554 26.94 -11.02 14.08
C PRO A 554 26.23 -12.10 13.25
N GLU A 555 25.76 -13.16 13.90
CA GLU A 555 25.04 -14.27 13.26
C GLU A 555 23.55 -13.97 13.03
N ALA A 556 23.04 -12.83 13.52
CA ALA A 556 21.62 -12.49 13.41
C ALA A 556 21.32 -11.77 12.10
N ASN A 557 20.22 -12.16 11.46
CA ASN A 557 19.62 -11.33 10.42
C ASN A 557 18.70 -10.30 11.09
N VAL A 558 18.79 -9.04 10.67
CA VAL A 558 17.98 -7.96 11.25
C VAL A 558 17.09 -7.42 10.14
N THR A 559 15.78 -7.49 10.35
CA THR A 559 14.82 -6.79 9.49
C THR A 559 14.23 -5.60 10.24
N SER A 560 13.76 -4.62 9.49
CA SER A 560 13.07 -3.45 10.02
C SER A 560 11.72 -3.29 9.35
N SER A 561 10.77 -2.70 10.06
CA SER A 561 9.49 -2.27 9.52
C SER A 561 8.85 -1.27 10.47
N GLY A 562 7.85 -0.52 10.03
CA GLY A 562 7.11 0.42 10.87
C GLY A 562 6.86 1.73 10.17
N PHE A 563 6.21 2.66 10.87
CA PHE A 563 5.81 3.93 10.29
C PHE A 563 6.99 4.75 9.77
N ALA A 564 8.12 4.75 10.48
CA ALA A 564 9.30 5.51 10.05
C ALA A 564 9.89 5.02 8.72
N GLU A 565 9.98 3.70 8.53
CA GLU A 565 10.45 3.11 7.27
C GLU A 565 9.49 3.41 6.13
N GLN A 566 8.19 3.21 6.37
CA GLN A 566 7.14 3.54 5.42
C GLN A 566 7.18 5.03 5.05
N PHE A 567 7.38 5.92 6.00
CA PHE A 567 7.46 7.35 5.67
C PHE A 567 8.69 7.68 4.81
N HIS A 568 9.86 7.11 5.15
CA HIS A 568 11.10 7.31 4.39
C HIS A 568 10.97 6.81 2.95
N THR A 569 10.56 5.55 2.77
CA THR A 569 10.39 4.92 1.45
C THR A 569 9.37 5.67 0.61
N MET A 570 8.21 6.01 1.20
CA MET A 570 7.19 6.81 0.53
C MET A 570 7.74 8.14 0.04
N ASN A 571 8.55 8.82 0.86
CA ASN A 571 9.05 10.14 0.49
C ASN A 571 10.18 10.09 -0.55
N GLN A 572 11.14 9.16 -0.44
CA GLN A 572 12.30 9.13 -1.34
C GLN A 572 12.02 8.43 -2.66
N GLU A 573 11.39 7.26 -2.64
CA GLU A 573 11.20 6.46 -3.85
C GLU A 573 10.10 7.05 -4.72
N ILE A 574 8.92 7.29 -4.14
CA ILE A 574 7.75 7.74 -4.90
C ILE A 574 7.95 9.15 -5.47
N SER A 575 8.56 10.05 -4.70
CA SER A 575 8.84 11.41 -5.17
C SER A 575 9.84 11.42 -6.33
N LYS A 576 10.91 10.61 -6.24
CA LYS A 576 11.90 10.49 -7.32
C LYS A 576 11.30 9.86 -8.55
N ASP A 577 10.50 8.80 -8.40
CA ASP A 577 9.82 8.16 -9.53
C ASP A 577 8.90 9.14 -10.27
N LEU A 578 8.10 9.92 -9.54
CA LEU A 578 7.21 10.91 -10.14
C LEU A 578 7.98 12.06 -10.84
N VAL A 579 9.11 12.47 -10.28
CA VAL A 579 9.97 13.52 -10.84
C VAL A 579 10.84 13.03 -11.99
N PHE A 580 11.36 11.81 -12.00
CA PHE A 580 12.25 11.38 -13.07
C PHE A 580 11.49 10.66 -14.19
N ASN A 581 10.38 10.00 -13.87
CA ASN A 581 9.63 9.27 -14.87
C ASN A 581 8.74 10.18 -15.73
N PHE A 582 8.51 11.46 -15.40
CA PHE A 582 7.66 12.36 -16.20
C PHE A 582 8.12 12.49 -17.67
N TRP A 583 9.39 12.20 -18.00
CA TRP A 583 9.86 12.21 -19.39
C TRP A 583 9.07 11.26 -20.30
N HIS A 584 8.60 10.14 -19.75
CA HIS A 584 7.74 9.20 -20.47
C HIS A 584 6.38 9.84 -20.80
N ALA A 585 5.83 10.69 -19.92
CA ALA A 585 4.60 11.43 -20.20
C ALA A 585 4.77 12.41 -21.36
N ILE A 586 5.92 13.10 -21.43
CA ILE A 586 6.26 13.99 -22.55
C ILE A 586 6.39 13.21 -23.86
N VAL A 587 7.05 12.05 -23.84
CA VAL A 587 7.17 11.19 -25.03
C VAL A 587 5.79 10.75 -25.51
N LEU A 588 4.91 10.31 -24.62
CA LEU A 588 3.56 9.88 -24.97
C LEU A 588 2.70 11.03 -25.50
N ALA A 589 2.75 12.21 -24.87
CA ALA A 589 2.10 13.42 -25.37
C ALA A 589 2.63 13.80 -26.76
N GLY A 590 3.95 13.73 -26.95
CA GLY A 590 4.61 13.94 -28.24
C GLY A 590 4.09 13.01 -29.31
N LEU A 591 3.99 11.69 -29.04
CA LEU A 591 3.44 10.70 -29.98
C LEU A 591 1.99 11.02 -30.38
N ILE A 592 1.15 11.42 -29.43
CA ILE A 592 -0.23 11.85 -29.71
C ILE A 592 -0.24 13.07 -30.63
N LEU A 593 0.64 14.04 -30.40
CA LEU A 593 0.77 15.22 -31.27
C LEU A 593 1.32 14.86 -32.66
N VAL A 594 2.22 13.87 -32.79
CA VAL A 594 2.67 13.37 -34.10
C VAL A 594 1.48 12.88 -34.91
N ILE A 595 0.61 12.06 -34.29
CA ILE A 595 -0.58 11.49 -34.92
C ILE A 595 -1.57 12.61 -35.28
N ALA A 596 -1.85 13.51 -34.34
CA ALA A 596 -2.83 14.57 -34.51
C ALA A 596 -2.45 15.57 -35.60
N PHE A 597 -1.20 16.02 -35.61
CA PHE A 597 -0.72 17.01 -36.59
C PHE A 597 -0.18 16.37 -37.87
N LYS A 598 -0.09 15.04 -37.93
CA LYS A 598 0.55 14.29 -39.02
C LYS A 598 1.95 14.81 -39.34
N SER A 599 2.67 15.26 -38.31
CA SER A 599 3.97 15.92 -38.45
C SER A 599 4.76 15.82 -37.16
N TRP A 600 5.83 15.03 -37.18
CA TRP A 600 6.75 14.90 -36.05
C TRP A 600 7.49 16.20 -35.74
N ARG A 601 7.67 17.08 -36.74
CA ARG A 601 8.27 18.41 -36.55
C ARG A 601 7.41 19.29 -35.64
N PHE A 602 6.11 19.38 -35.90
CA PHE A 602 5.18 20.17 -35.07
C PHE A 602 5.07 19.60 -33.65
N ALA A 603 5.16 18.27 -33.49
CA ALA A 603 5.16 17.64 -32.18
C ALA A 603 6.41 18.02 -31.35
N ILE A 604 7.62 17.93 -31.91
CA ILE A 604 8.86 18.33 -31.19
C ILE A 604 8.82 19.82 -30.84
N LEU A 605 8.36 20.65 -31.78
CA LEU A 605 8.19 22.09 -31.59
C LEU A 605 7.20 22.44 -30.48
N ALA A 606 6.20 21.59 -30.26
CA ALA A 606 5.25 21.69 -29.16
C ALA A 606 5.86 21.23 -27.83
N CYS A 607 6.66 20.15 -27.81
CA CYS A 607 7.20 19.60 -26.57
C CYS A 607 8.23 20.51 -25.90
N LEU A 608 9.12 21.16 -26.65
CA LEU A 608 10.24 21.91 -26.09
C LEU A 608 9.82 23.10 -25.20
N PRO A 609 8.93 24.02 -25.61
CA PRO A 609 8.46 25.11 -24.75
C PRO A 609 7.70 24.60 -23.52
N ASN A 610 7.07 23.43 -23.64
CA ASN A 610 6.33 22.77 -22.56
C ASN A 610 7.23 22.01 -21.56
N LEU A 611 8.56 22.05 -21.74
CA LEU A 611 9.52 21.68 -20.69
C LEU A 611 9.78 22.82 -19.70
N LEU A 612 9.43 24.07 -20.05
CA LEU A 612 9.66 25.21 -19.15
C LEU A 612 8.91 25.10 -17.82
N PRO A 613 7.62 24.67 -17.76
CA PRO A 613 6.90 24.55 -16.50
C PRO A 613 7.59 23.66 -15.45
N PRO A 614 7.95 22.39 -15.74
CA PRO A 614 8.66 21.57 -14.75
C PRO A 614 10.05 22.12 -14.41
N LEU A 615 10.75 22.78 -15.33
CA LEU A 615 12.06 23.37 -15.04
C LEU A 615 11.97 24.58 -14.11
N VAL A 616 11.04 25.50 -14.36
CA VAL A 616 10.80 26.64 -13.47
C VAL A 616 10.33 26.17 -12.10
N LEU A 617 9.51 25.12 -12.05
CA LEU A 617 9.13 24.50 -10.78
C LEU A 617 10.35 23.97 -10.01
N MET A 618 11.29 23.29 -10.68
CA MET A 618 12.55 22.85 -10.05
C MET A 618 13.40 23.99 -9.51
N ILE A 619 13.53 25.08 -10.29
CA ILE A 619 14.26 26.27 -9.87
C ILE A 619 13.63 26.85 -8.60
N TRP A 620 12.30 26.96 -8.59
CA TRP A 620 11.57 27.52 -7.46
C TRP A 620 11.65 26.63 -6.20
N LEU A 621 11.50 25.32 -6.36
CA LEU A 621 11.63 24.36 -5.25
C LEU A 621 13.04 24.37 -4.63
N ASN A 622 14.07 24.44 -5.47
CA ASN A 622 15.45 24.61 -5.02
C ASN A 622 15.64 25.96 -4.31
N TYR A 623 15.13 27.06 -4.85
CA TYR A 623 15.26 28.38 -4.24
C TYR A 623 14.61 28.45 -2.84
N GLN A 624 13.42 27.89 -2.68
CA GLN A 624 12.70 27.88 -1.40
C GLN A 624 13.16 26.77 -0.44
N GLN A 625 14.01 25.85 -0.90
CA GLN A 625 14.46 24.66 -0.15
C GLN A 625 13.30 23.80 0.40
N VAL A 626 12.15 23.82 -0.29
CA VAL A 626 10.96 23.05 0.11
C VAL A 626 11.20 21.58 -0.20
N SER A 627 11.00 20.72 0.80
CA SER A 627 11.15 19.28 0.65
C SER A 627 10.16 18.71 -0.38
N LEU A 628 10.69 18.00 -1.37
CA LEU A 628 9.92 17.39 -2.44
C LEU A 628 9.26 16.11 -1.93
N LYS A 629 7.95 16.19 -1.71
CA LYS A 629 7.06 15.11 -1.26
C LYS A 629 6.28 14.53 -2.43
N PRO A 630 5.67 13.33 -2.30
CA PRO A 630 4.89 12.74 -3.39
C PRO A 630 3.76 13.65 -3.87
N THR A 631 3.13 14.38 -2.95
CA THR A 631 2.04 15.32 -3.24
C THR A 631 2.47 16.50 -4.11
N VAL A 632 3.70 17.01 -3.92
CA VAL A 632 4.32 18.03 -4.78
C VAL A 632 4.86 17.39 -6.06
N ALA A 633 5.35 16.16 -6.00
CA ALA A 633 5.90 15.44 -7.16
C ALA A 633 4.83 15.16 -8.24
N ILE A 634 3.59 14.90 -7.85
CA ILE A 634 2.44 14.71 -8.77
C ILE A 634 2.25 15.94 -9.69
N ILE A 635 2.59 17.14 -9.21
CA ILE A 635 2.45 18.40 -9.96
C ILE A 635 3.23 18.34 -11.27
N PHE A 636 4.40 17.69 -11.30
CA PHE A 636 5.19 17.56 -12.54
C PHE A 636 4.42 16.86 -13.65
N SER A 637 3.66 15.81 -13.33
CA SER A 637 2.86 15.07 -14.31
C SER A 637 1.60 15.85 -14.74
N ILE A 638 0.92 16.50 -13.79
CA ILE A 638 -0.29 17.29 -14.06
C ILE A 638 0.06 18.55 -14.87
N ALA A 639 1.14 19.23 -14.50
CA ALA A 639 1.68 20.40 -15.17
C ALA A 639 1.83 20.16 -16.67
N ILE A 640 2.40 19.02 -17.05
CA ILE A 640 2.60 18.62 -18.45
C ILE A 640 1.27 18.44 -19.15
N GLY A 641 0.31 17.74 -18.53
CA GLY A 641 -1.03 17.55 -19.10
C GLY A 641 -1.72 18.88 -19.43
N LEU A 642 -1.59 19.88 -18.55
CA LEU A 642 -2.15 21.22 -18.77
C LEU A 642 -1.31 22.10 -19.70
N ALA A 643 0.00 21.89 -19.78
CA ALA A 643 0.90 22.75 -20.54
C ALA A 643 0.59 22.70 -22.05
N PHE A 644 0.26 21.52 -22.58
CA PHE A 644 -0.02 21.36 -24.01
C PHE A 644 -1.37 21.91 -24.49
N ALA A 645 -2.25 22.36 -23.57
CA ALA A 645 -3.61 22.74 -23.93
C ALA A 645 -3.65 23.91 -24.92
N ASN A 646 -2.92 25.01 -24.65
CA ASN A 646 -2.89 26.16 -25.57
C ASN A 646 -2.07 25.85 -26.83
N THR A 647 -1.03 25.02 -26.71
CA THR A 647 -0.22 24.56 -27.85
C THR A 647 -1.08 23.95 -28.96
N VAL A 648 -2.05 23.12 -28.58
CA VAL A 648 -2.96 22.45 -29.52
C VAL A 648 -3.79 23.47 -30.31
N TYR A 649 -4.38 24.46 -29.65
CA TYR A 649 -5.17 25.50 -30.33
C TYR A 649 -4.31 26.34 -31.27
N VAL A 650 -3.14 26.81 -30.82
CA VAL A 650 -2.26 27.67 -31.63
C VAL A 650 -1.71 26.90 -32.84
N ILE A 651 -1.16 25.69 -32.66
CA ILE A 651 -0.62 24.88 -33.76
C ILE A 651 -1.73 24.40 -34.69
N GLY A 652 -2.86 23.95 -34.15
CA GLY A 652 -4.03 23.56 -34.93
C GLY A 652 -4.49 24.69 -35.86
N ARG A 653 -4.54 25.93 -35.35
CA ARG A 653 -4.86 27.12 -36.15
C ARG A 653 -3.82 27.40 -37.23
N ILE A 654 -2.54 27.29 -36.92
CA ILE A 654 -1.45 27.43 -37.91
C ILE A 654 -1.63 26.44 -39.06
N ILE A 655 -1.89 25.17 -38.75
CA ILE A 655 -2.07 24.11 -39.75
C ILE A 655 -3.32 24.38 -40.61
N LYS A 656 -4.44 24.78 -40.00
CA LYS A 656 -5.68 25.11 -40.72
C LYS A 656 -5.47 26.29 -41.68
N LEU A 657 -4.77 27.34 -41.23
CA LEU A 657 -4.43 28.51 -42.05
C LEU A 657 -3.44 28.18 -43.19
N GLN A 658 -2.48 27.29 -42.96
CA GLN A 658 -1.57 26.81 -44.00
C GLN A 658 -2.31 26.04 -45.10
N LYS A 659 -3.26 25.17 -44.73
CA LYS A 659 -4.10 24.43 -45.69
C LYS A 659 -5.02 25.34 -46.49
N MET A 660 -5.59 26.38 -45.87
CA MET A 660 -6.46 27.34 -46.56
C MET A 660 -5.71 28.29 -47.50
N ARG A 661 -4.42 28.53 -47.25
CA ARG A 661 -3.59 29.45 -48.06
C ARG A 661 -2.20 28.84 -48.33
N PRO A 662 -2.12 27.81 -49.20
CA PRO A 662 -0.86 27.10 -49.47
C PRO A 662 0.24 28.00 -50.05
N ASN A 663 -0.13 29.07 -50.76
CA ASN A 663 0.82 30.02 -51.40
C ASN A 663 1.20 31.23 -50.52
N ALA A 664 0.72 31.33 -49.28
CA ALA A 664 1.06 32.46 -48.41
C ALA A 664 2.53 32.36 -47.94
N LYS A 665 3.23 33.52 -47.84
CA LYS A 665 4.58 33.58 -47.28
C LYS A 665 4.62 32.85 -45.92
N ASN A 666 5.64 32.02 -45.72
CA ASN A 666 5.78 31.08 -44.60
C ASN A 666 5.53 31.64 -43.18
N TYR A 667 5.63 32.96 -42.97
CA TYR A 667 5.43 33.62 -41.67
C TYR A 667 4.01 34.15 -41.43
N LEU A 668 3.18 34.27 -42.48
CA LEU A 668 1.84 34.85 -42.40
C LEU A 668 0.85 34.00 -41.56
N PRO A 669 0.85 32.65 -41.68
CA PRO A 669 -0.04 31.79 -40.88
C PRO A 669 0.27 31.86 -39.38
N LEU A 670 1.56 31.89 -38.99
CA LEU A 670 1.98 32.04 -37.60
C LEU A 670 1.51 33.37 -37.00
N LYS A 671 1.78 34.49 -37.70
CA LYS A 671 1.36 35.83 -37.26
C LYS A 671 -0.15 35.90 -37.04
N ARG A 672 -0.93 35.33 -37.97
CA ARG A 672 -2.40 35.37 -37.91
C ARG A 672 -2.95 34.45 -36.82
N ALA A 673 -2.38 33.26 -36.62
CA ALA A 673 -2.77 32.37 -35.53
C ALA A 673 -2.57 33.01 -34.17
N LEU A 674 -1.43 33.69 -33.92
CA LEU A 674 -1.19 34.39 -32.65
C LEU A 674 -2.17 35.54 -32.40
N LEU A 675 -2.49 36.30 -33.45
CA LEU A 675 -3.46 37.40 -33.35
C LEU A 675 -4.89 36.90 -33.06
N GLU A 676 -5.25 35.70 -33.54
CA GLU A 676 -6.59 35.13 -33.36
C GLU A 676 -6.73 34.31 -32.07
N GLU A 677 -5.70 33.53 -31.68
CA GLU A 677 -5.74 32.60 -30.54
C GLU A 677 -5.08 33.15 -29.26
N GLY A 678 -4.24 34.19 -29.34
CA GLY A 678 -3.49 34.69 -28.19
C GLY A 678 -4.37 35.19 -27.03
N ASN A 679 -5.42 35.97 -27.32
CA ASN A 679 -6.36 36.47 -26.30
C ASN A 679 -7.19 35.33 -25.68
N PRO A 680 -7.84 34.43 -26.48
CA PRO A 680 -8.51 33.25 -25.94
C PRO A 680 -7.63 32.39 -25.01
N CYS A 681 -6.40 32.08 -25.41
CA CYS A 681 -5.47 31.27 -24.62
C CYS A 681 -5.05 31.96 -23.30
N LEU A 682 -4.78 33.28 -23.33
CA LEU A 682 -4.45 34.06 -22.13
C LEU A 682 -5.58 33.97 -21.09
N LEU A 683 -6.83 34.03 -21.54
CA LEU A 683 -8.01 34.05 -20.66
C LEU A 683 -8.36 32.69 -20.10
N ALA A 684 -8.31 31.66 -20.95
CA ALA A 684 -8.45 30.27 -20.50
C ALA A 684 -7.42 29.98 -19.40
N THR A 685 -6.18 30.42 -19.60
CA THR A 685 -5.12 30.28 -18.61
C THR A 685 -5.38 31.09 -17.34
N LEU A 686 -5.83 32.35 -17.45
CA LEU A 686 -6.13 33.19 -16.28
C LEU A 686 -7.26 32.60 -15.42
N LEU A 687 -8.27 31.99 -16.04
CA LEU A 687 -9.32 31.26 -15.32
C LEU A 687 -8.80 29.97 -14.67
N ILE A 688 -7.89 29.25 -15.35
CA ILE A 688 -7.18 28.11 -14.77
C ILE A 688 -6.39 28.55 -13.53
N VAL A 689 -5.68 29.67 -13.61
CA VAL A 689 -4.98 30.28 -12.46
C VAL A 689 -5.97 30.60 -11.33
N LEU A 690 -7.13 31.20 -11.62
CA LEU A 690 -8.17 31.45 -10.60
C LEU A 690 -8.68 30.17 -9.94
N GLY A 691 -8.82 29.07 -10.69
CA GLY A 691 -9.17 27.78 -10.09
C GLY A 691 -8.09 27.24 -9.18
N PHE A 692 -6.81 27.42 -9.51
CA PHE A 692 -5.73 27.03 -8.59
C PHE A 692 -5.58 27.98 -7.39
N VAL A 693 -5.98 29.25 -7.51
CA VAL A 693 -6.06 30.21 -6.40
C VAL A 693 -7.04 29.73 -5.32
N VAL A 694 -8.11 29.00 -5.68
CA VAL A 694 -9.02 28.35 -4.72
C VAL A 694 -8.25 27.54 -3.68
N PHE A 695 -7.23 26.81 -4.11
CA PHE A 695 -6.45 25.95 -3.23
C PHE A 695 -5.51 26.71 -2.30
N LEU A 696 -5.15 27.97 -2.60
CA LEU A 696 -4.39 28.80 -1.66
C LEU A 696 -5.13 29.05 -0.36
N PHE A 697 -6.47 29.01 -0.42
CA PHE A 697 -7.31 29.11 0.77
C PHE A 697 -7.43 27.79 1.54
N SER A 698 -6.91 26.65 1.03
CA SER A 698 -7.08 25.29 1.58
C SER A 698 -6.67 25.13 3.06
N TYR A 699 -7.36 24.28 3.83
CA TYR A 699 -7.03 23.98 5.23
C TYR A 699 -5.77 23.12 5.27
N PHE A 700 -5.60 22.27 4.24
CA PHE A 700 -4.49 21.35 4.09
C PHE A 700 -3.30 22.07 3.45
N GLY A 701 -2.15 22.06 4.13
CA GLY A 701 -0.91 22.65 3.60
C GLY A 701 -0.52 22.05 2.25
N VAL A 702 -0.74 20.74 2.09
CA VAL A 702 -0.53 20.01 0.84
C VAL A 702 -1.30 20.63 -0.34
N ASN A 703 -2.58 20.95 -0.16
CA ASN A 703 -3.40 21.55 -1.21
C ASN A 703 -3.01 23.01 -1.48
N ARG A 704 -2.56 23.77 -0.46
CA ARG A 704 -2.02 25.12 -0.67
C ARG A 704 -0.77 25.11 -1.54
N LEU A 705 0.18 24.22 -1.22
CA LEU A 705 1.38 24.01 -2.02
C LEU A 705 1.02 23.55 -3.44
N PHE A 706 0.07 22.63 -3.56
CA PHE A 706 -0.48 22.21 -4.85
C PHE A 706 -0.98 23.39 -5.67
N GLY A 707 -1.84 24.25 -5.10
CA GLY A 707 -2.32 25.47 -5.76
C GLY A 707 -1.20 26.40 -6.18
N GLN A 708 -0.27 26.72 -5.26
CA GLN A 708 0.85 27.63 -5.51
C GLN A 708 1.72 27.18 -6.68
N TYR A 709 2.11 25.90 -6.68
CA TYR A 709 3.00 25.34 -7.70
C TYR A 709 2.27 25.08 -9.02
N MET A 710 0.98 24.75 -8.99
CA MET A 710 0.17 24.68 -10.21
C MET A 710 -0.01 26.07 -10.85
N ILE A 711 -0.20 27.15 -10.08
CA ILE A 711 -0.22 28.53 -10.61
C ILE A 711 1.10 28.84 -11.31
N LEU A 712 2.24 28.62 -10.65
CA LEU A 712 3.56 28.84 -11.22
C LEU A 712 3.74 28.07 -12.54
N SER A 713 3.34 26.79 -12.54
CA SER A 713 3.45 25.91 -13.70
C SER A 713 2.57 26.37 -14.86
N VAL A 714 1.30 26.68 -14.61
CA VAL A 714 0.34 27.09 -15.66
C VAL A 714 0.73 28.45 -16.25
N VAL A 715 1.16 29.41 -15.43
CA VAL A 715 1.68 30.70 -15.92
C VAL A 715 2.92 30.49 -16.78
N THR A 716 3.83 29.61 -16.35
CA THR A 716 5.02 29.26 -17.13
C THR A 716 4.65 28.57 -18.44
N ALA A 717 3.62 27.72 -18.46
CA ALA A 717 3.15 27.05 -19.67
C ALA A 717 2.63 28.06 -20.70
N LEU A 718 1.82 29.03 -20.25
CA LEU A 718 1.35 30.11 -21.11
C LEU A 718 2.49 30.94 -21.72
N ILE A 719 3.52 31.24 -20.92
CA ILE A 719 4.74 31.90 -21.41
C ILE A 719 5.45 31.00 -22.44
N GLY A 720 5.52 29.70 -22.17
CA GLY A 720 5.99 28.68 -23.11
C GLY A 720 5.25 28.75 -24.45
N ASP A 721 3.93 28.73 -24.43
CA ASP A 721 3.08 28.65 -25.62
C ASP A 721 2.99 29.93 -26.44
N LEU A 722 2.91 31.09 -25.79
CA LEU A 722 2.64 32.36 -26.50
C LEU A 722 3.90 33.22 -26.72
N ILE A 723 4.98 32.95 -25.99
CA ILE A 723 6.23 33.72 -26.09
C ILE A 723 7.36 32.86 -26.67
N PHE A 724 7.61 31.69 -26.08
CA PHE A 724 8.71 30.82 -26.49
C PHE A 724 8.43 30.07 -27.80
N MET A 725 7.30 29.36 -27.88
CA MET A 725 6.94 28.55 -29.02
C MET A 725 6.95 29.33 -30.34
N PRO A 726 6.39 30.56 -30.45
CA PRO A 726 6.38 31.28 -31.72
C PRO A 726 7.77 31.73 -32.17
N SER A 727 8.61 32.14 -31.21
CA SER A 727 10.01 32.51 -31.44
C SER A 727 10.80 31.30 -31.97
N PHE A 728 10.55 30.12 -31.39
CA PHE A 728 11.17 28.86 -31.78
C PHE A 728 10.71 28.41 -33.18
N LEU A 729 9.40 28.40 -33.44
CA LEU A 729 8.79 28.05 -34.73
C LEU A 729 9.35 28.87 -35.90
N GLN A 730 9.68 30.15 -35.67
CA GLN A 730 10.24 31.01 -36.71
C GLN A 730 11.68 30.64 -37.09
N GLN A 731 12.47 30.08 -36.16
CA GLN A 731 13.92 29.89 -36.31
C GLN A 731 14.31 28.43 -36.62
N PHE A 732 13.41 27.48 -36.34
CA PHE A 732 13.63 26.03 -36.46
C PHE A 732 13.88 25.51 -37.88
N LYS A 733 13.74 26.34 -38.93
CA LYS A 733 14.09 25.95 -40.31
C LYS A 733 15.60 25.74 -40.54
N LYS A 734 16.50 26.13 -39.61
CA LYS A 734 17.95 26.25 -39.88
C LYS A 734 18.87 25.19 -39.23
N TYR A 735 18.47 24.44 -38.19
CA TYR A 735 19.42 23.62 -37.39
C TYR A 735 18.82 22.30 -36.85
N PHE A 736 18.54 21.31 -37.72
CA PHE A 736 17.79 20.11 -37.31
C PHE A 736 18.61 18.82 -37.07
N ILE A 737 19.90 18.71 -37.38
CA ILE A 737 20.60 17.42 -37.23
C ILE A 737 21.41 17.39 -35.95
N SER A 738 20.84 16.83 -34.87
CA SER A 738 21.50 15.89 -33.95
C SER A 738 20.62 15.60 -32.72
N ALA A 739 20.16 14.35 -32.62
CA ALA A 739 19.73 13.58 -31.44
C ALA A 739 18.31 12.99 -31.55
N THR A 740 18.21 11.67 -31.82
CA THR A 740 17.80 10.62 -30.85
C THR A 740 17.22 9.39 -31.59
N ILE A 741 17.75 8.20 -31.30
CA ILE A 741 17.23 6.86 -31.64
C ILE A 741 17.05 6.06 -30.33
N LEU A 742 16.18 5.03 -30.39
CA LEU A 742 15.87 3.90 -29.47
C LEU A 742 14.47 4.02 -28.80
N PHE A 743 13.58 3.01 -28.73
CA PHE A 743 13.66 1.53 -28.70
C PHE A 743 12.26 0.89 -29.05
N PHE A 744 12.17 -0.39 -29.50
CA PHE A 744 11.28 -1.50 -28.98
C PHE A 744 11.16 -2.74 -29.91
N VAL A 745 11.15 -3.97 -29.34
CA VAL A 745 10.87 -5.30 -30.00
C VAL A 745 10.17 -6.28 -29.01
N PHE A 746 9.28 -7.17 -29.50
CA PHE A 746 8.75 -8.43 -28.85
C PHE A 746 8.30 -9.50 -29.89
N PRO A 747 8.23 -10.81 -29.56
CA PRO A 747 7.11 -11.69 -30.01
C PRO A 747 6.67 -12.90 -29.11
N ASN A 748 5.58 -13.61 -29.53
CA ASN A 748 4.78 -14.73 -28.90
C ASN A 748 4.91 -16.12 -29.63
N VAL A 749 4.27 -17.24 -29.15
CA VAL A 749 3.44 -18.31 -29.85
C VAL A 749 3.22 -19.68 -29.06
N SER A 750 2.28 -20.58 -29.47
CA SER A 750 1.56 -21.74 -28.82
C SER A 750 1.37 -23.06 -29.70
N GLU A 751 1.07 -24.31 -29.18
CA GLU A 751 0.20 -25.44 -29.78
C GLU A 751 -0.02 -26.83 -28.99
N ALA A 752 -0.79 -27.86 -29.54
CA ALA A 752 -1.71 -28.95 -28.96
C ALA A 752 -1.33 -30.52 -28.87
N GLN A 753 -2.28 -31.52 -28.64
CA GLN A 753 -2.11 -32.87 -27.89
C GLN A 753 -3.06 -34.15 -28.15
N THR A 754 -2.86 -35.32 -27.43
CA THR A 754 -3.51 -36.72 -27.48
C THR A 754 -4.02 -37.33 -26.12
N THR A 755 -5.01 -38.27 -26.05
CA THR A 755 -5.89 -38.74 -24.90
C THR A 755 -5.34 -39.64 -23.73
N ALA A 756 -6.08 -39.74 -22.57
CA ALA A 756 -5.56 -40.03 -21.19
C ALA A 756 -5.73 -41.40 -20.54
N VAL A 757 -6.84 -42.12 -20.75
CA VAL A 757 -7.20 -43.28 -19.89
C VAL A 757 -6.19 -44.42 -20.00
N GLU A 758 -5.65 -44.66 -21.20
CA GLU A 758 -4.63 -45.69 -21.45
C GLU A 758 -3.31 -45.42 -20.72
N ILE A 759 -2.94 -44.15 -20.57
CA ILE A 759 -1.68 -43.73 -19.94
C ILE A 759 -1.69 -44.11 -18.45
N LEU A 760 -2.83 -43.98 -17.75
CA LEU A 760 -2.95 -44.33 -16.33
C LEU A 760 -2.88 -45.84 -16.07
N LYS A 761 -3.57 -46.67 -16.88
CA LYS A 761 -3.53 -48.13 -16.71
C LYS A 761 -2.11 -48.69 -16.87
N LYS A 762 -1.38 -48.21 -17.88
CA LYS A 762 0.01 -48.61 -18.09
C LYS A 762 0.91 -48.16 -16.95
N SER A 763 0.67 -46.96 -16.41
CA SER A 763 1.44 -46.45 -15.27
C SER A 763 1.30 -47.29 -14.01
N GLN A 764 0.10 -47.78 -13.72
CA GLN A 764 -0.14 -48.63 -12.55
C GLN A 764 0.65 -49.94 -12.59
N SER A 765 0.72 -50.59 -13.76
CA SER A 765 1.47 -51.86 -13.93
C SER A 765 2.96 -51.71 -13.67
N MET A 766 3.52 -50.51 -13.88
CA MET A 766 4.95 -50.23 -13.67
C MET A 766 5.30 -49.97 -12.20
N LEU A 767 4.29 -49.80 -11.32
CA LEU A 767 4.46 -49.38 -9.92
C LEU A 767 4.00 -50.41 -8.88
N SER A 768 3.34 -51.52 -9.24
CA SER A 768 2.82 -52.49 -8.27
C SER A 768 3.93 -53.35 -7.63
N SER A 769 3.85 -53.64 -6.33
CA SER A 769 4.72 -54.58 -5.61
C SER A 769 3.96 -55.33 -4.51
N LYS A 770 4.51 -56.46 -4.05
CA LYS A 770 3.99 -57.29 -2.95
C LYS A 770 4.50 -56.82 -1.57
N ASP A 771 5.75 -56.37 -1.49
CA ASP A 771 6.31 -55.78 -0.27
C ASP A 771 7.41 -54.77 -0.61
N ASP A 772 7.61 -53.77 0.25
CA ASP A 772 8.68 -52.78 0.12
C ASP A 772 9.35 -52.51 1.49
N SER A 773 10.67 -52.31 1.50
CA SER A 773 11.38 -51.76 2.66
C SER A 773 12.42 -50.73 2.25
N ALA A 774 12.61 -49.68 3.05
CA ALA A 774 13.58 -48.60 2.78
C ALA A 774 14.02 -47.88 4.05
N THR A 775 15.15 -47.18 3.97
CA THR A 775 15.53 -46.13 4.94
C THR A 775 15.25 -44.77 4.32
N ILE A 776 14.48 -43.94 5.01
CA ILE A 776 14.00 -42.65 4.53
C ILE A 776 14.64 -41.54 5.36
N LYS A 777 15.33 -40.63 4.68
CA LYS A 777 15.70 -39.33 5.23
C LYS A 777 14.57 -38.36 4.89
N MET A 778 13.78 -38.02 5.90
CA MET A 778 12.66 -37.10 5.79
C MET A 778 13.09 -35.71 6.25
N LYS A 779 12.79 -34.71 5.46
CA LYS A 779 13.04 -33.30 5.74
C LYS A 779 11.70 -32.57 5.70
N ILE A 780 11.13 -32.29 6.86
CA ILE A 780 9.89 -31.52 6.97
C ILE A 780 10.28 -30.05 6.95
N ILE A 781 9.90 -29.35 5.90
CA ILE A 781 10.17 -27.94 5.68
C ILE A 781 8.89 -27.20 6.10
N GLU A 782 8.96 -26.45 7.19
CA GLU A 782 7.87 -25.62 7.67
C GLU A 782 7.61 -24.45 6.70
N ALA A 783 6.49 -23.73 6.86
CA ALA A 783 6.11 -22.63 5.98
C ALA A 783 7.15 -21.49 5.95
N ASP A 784 7.96 -21.40 7.01
CA ASP A 784 9.07 -20.46 7.19
C ASP A 784 10.40 -20.96 6.59
N GLY A 785 10.40 -22.11 5.92
CA GLY A 785 11.58 -22.73 5.31
C GLY A 785 12.48 -23.48 6.30
N SER A 786 12.20 -23.41 7.62
CA SER A 786 12.94 -24.18 8.60
C SER A 786 12.69 -25.67 8.40
N SER A 787 13.74 -26.47 8.45
CA SER A 787 13.63 -27.90 8.19
C SER A 787 13.94 -28.73 9.42
N LYS A 788 13.10 -29.74 9.67
CA LYS A 788 13.37 -30.81 10.63
C LYS A 788 13.72 -32.07 9.86
N ASP A 789 14.96 -32.50 10.02
CA ASP A 789 15.44 -33.73 9.42
C ASP A 789 15.17 -34.90 10.38
N ARG A 790 14.67 -36.00 9.83
CA ARG A 790 14.45 -37.26 10.53
C ARG A 790 14.97 -38.37 9.65
N GLU A 791 15.55 -39.38 10.29
CA GLU A 791 15.91 -40.62 9.61
C GLU A 791 15.03 -41.72 10.17
N LEU A 792 14.36 -42.47 9.29
CA LEU A 792 13.39 -43.49 9.68
C LEU A 792 13.52 -44.74 8.80
N THR A 793 13.23 -45.90 9.38
CA THR A 793 13.04 -47.13 8.61
C THR A 793 11.56 -47.31 8.29
N PHE A 794 11.30 -47.78 7.08
CA PHE A 794 9.98 -48.01 6.55
C PHE A 794 9.91 -49.43 6.00
N LYS A 795 8.88 -50.19 6.40
CA LYS A 795 8.57 -51.49 5.81
C LYS A 795 7.07 -51.58 5.58
N ARG A 796 6.65 -52.15 4.46
CA ARG A 796 5.25 -52.41 4.15
C ARG A 796 5.06 -53.70 3.36
N LYS A 797 3.89 -54.32 3.52
CA LYS A 797 3.48 -55.55 2.85
C LYS A 797 2.02 -55.45 2.40
N PHE A 798 1.76 -55.89 1.17
CA PHE A 798 0.44 -55.92 0.54
C PHE A 798 0.01 -57.38 0.29
N ALA A 799 -1.18 -57.72 0.74
CA ALA A 799 -1.92 -58.95 0.41
C ALA A 799 -3.37 -58.57 0.11
N ASP A 800 -4.11 -59.39 -0.65
CA ASP A 800 -5.41 -59.04 -1.26
C ASP A 800 -6.40 -58.27 -0.36
N LYS A 801 -6.42 -58.59 0.94
CA LYS A 801 -7.27 -57.92 1.94
C LYS A 801 -6.50 -57.40 3.17
N LYS A 802 -5.17 -57.47 3.14
CA LYS A 802 -4.32 -57.17 4.29
C LYS A 802 -3.13 -56.29 3.91
N ASN A 803 -3.11 -55.07 4.44
CA ASN A 803 -2.03 -54.10 4.23
C ASN A 803 -1.36 -53.77 5.56
N GLN A 804 -0.05 -53.99 5.64
CA GLN A 804 0.70 -53.79 6.87
C GLN A 804 1.85 -52.81 6.64
N THR A 805 2.02 -51.85 7.54
CA THR A 805 3.08 -50.84 7.46
C THR A 805 3.67 -50.61 8.84
N ILE A 806 4.99 -50.64 8.95
CA ILE A 806 5.72 -50.29 10.17
C ILE A 806 6.78 -49.24 9.86
N VAL A 807 6.85 -48.22 10.71
CA VAL A 807 7.79 -47.11 10.62
C VAL A 807 8.51 -46.93 11.95
N LYS A 808 9.84 -46.80 11.94
CA LYS A 808 10.63 -46.52 13.15
C LYS A 808 11.61 -45.38 12.96
N ILE A 809 11.72 -44.50 13.96
CA ILE A 809 12.62 -43.35 13.96
C ILE A 809 14.01 -43.78 14.41
N LEU A 810 15.01 -43.56 13.54
CA LEU A 810 16.43 -43.75 13.83
C LEU A 810 17.09 -42.47 14.37
N ARG A 811 16.67 -41.29 13.88
CA ARG A 811 17.16 -39.96 14.31
C ARG A 811 16.05 -38.91 14.28
N PRO A 812 16.07 -37.87 15.15
CA PRO A 812 17.14 -37.49 16.09
C PRO A 812 17.18 -38.33 17.39
N THR A 813 18.27 -38.23 18.18
CA THR A 813 18.51 -39.09 19.35
C THR A 813 17.47 -38.95 20.46
N ASP A 814 16.87 -37.77 20.63
CA ASP A 814 15.77 -37.50 21.57
C ASP A 814 14.47 -38.24 21.22
N GLN A 815 14.37 -38.77 19.99
CA GLN A 815 13.19 -39.47 19.47
C GLN A 815 13.51 -40.86 18.90
N ARG A 816 14.77 -41.32 19.05
CA ARG A 816 15.22 -42.62 18.55
C ARG A 816 14.46 -43.75 19.23
N GLY A 817 14.00 -44.71 18.42
CA GLY A 817 13.22 -45.86 18.88
C GLY A 817 11.71 -45.64 18.82
N ALA A 818 11.22 -44.41 18.61
CA ALA A 818 9.79 -44.17 18.44
C ALA A 818 9.28 -44.85 17.16
N GLY A 819 8.16 -45.57 17.27
CA GLY A 819 7.65 -46.42 16.19
C GLY A 819 6.15 -46.27 15.96
N PHE A 820 5.71 -46.46 14.71
CA PHE A 820 4.31 -46.51 14.31
C PHE A 820 4.02 -47.81 13.52
N LEU A 821 2.93 -48.49 13.84
CA LEU A 821 2.45 -49.70 13.16
C LEU A 821 1.01 -49.47 12.69
N ASN A 822 0.74 -49.74 11.42
CA ASN A 822 -0.60 -49.78 10.84
C ASN A 822 -0.85 -51.16 10.23
N VAL A 823 -1.98 -51.78 10.57
CA VAL A 823 -2.44 -53.06 10.02
C VAL A 823 -3.89 -52.88 9.59
N VAL A 824 -4.13 -52.94 8.29
CA VAL A 824 -5.46 -53.00 7.70
C VAL A 824 -5.73 -54.46 7.35
N ASP A 825 -6.81 -55.04 7.89
CA ASP A 825 -7.22 -56.42 7.64
C ASP A 825 -8.73 -56.45 7.37
N ASP A 826 -9.13 -56.83 6.16
CA ASP A 826 -10.51 -56.88 5.66
C ASP A 826 -11.33 -55.61 5.96
N GLY A 827 -10.73 -54.45 5.71
CA GLY A 827 -11.33 -53.13 5.94
C GLY A 827 -11.29 -52.63 7.39
N SER A 828 -10.84 -53.45 8.34
CA SER A 828 -10.58 -53.03 9.72
C SER A 828 -9.16 -52.47 9.86
N GLU A 829 -9.04 -51.19 10.24
CA GLU A 829 -7.75 -50.52 10.40
C GLU A 829 -7.36 -50.47 11.89
N GLN A 830 -6.18 -50.99 12.21
CA GLN A 830 -5.62 -51.00 13.56
C GLN A 830 -4.25 -50.31 13.57
N GLN A 831 -4.12 -49.27 14.40
CA GLN A 831 -2.91 -48.47 14.49
C GLN A 831 -2.35 -48.49 15.92
N TRP A 832 -1.02 -48.56 16.04
CA TRP A 832 -0.29 -48.51 17.30
C TRP A 832 0.91 -47.59 17.21
N ILE A 833 1.24 -46.95 18.33
CA ILE A 833 2.43 -46.11 18.49
C ILE A 833 3.26 -46.58 19.69
N TYR A 834 4.58 -46.51 19.56
CA TYR A 834 5.54 -46.80 20.63
C TYR A 834 6.35 -45.53 20.95
N LEU A 835 6.41 -45.18 22.24
CA LEU A 835 7.11 -43.99 22.75
C LEU A 835 8.28 -44.41 23.67
N PRO A 836 9.54 -44.05 23.35
CA PRO A 836 10.71 -44.49 24.12
C PRO A 836 10.78 -43.96 25.55
N SER A 837 10.33 -42.72 25.79
CA SER A 837 10.38 -42.07 27.11
C SER A 837 9.48 -42.71 28.16
N SER A 838 8.40 -43.37 27.73
CA SER A 838 7.45 -44.08 28.62
C SER A 838 7.52 -45.60 28.49
N LYS A 839 8.30 -46.13 27.53
CA LYS A 839 8.42 -47.56 27.20
C LYS A 839 7.08 -48.28 26.95
N GLN A 840 6.02 -47.58 26.52
CA GLN A 840 4.68 -48.14 26.31
C GLN A 840 4.29 -48.20 24.83
N VAL A 841 3.66 -49.31 24.41
CA VAL A 841 2.91 -49.42 23.14
C VAL A 841 1.45 -49.06 23.42
N ARG A 842 0.90 -48.07 22.72
CA ARG A 842 -0.50 -47.66 22.87
C ARG A 842 -1.24 -47.78 21.55
N ARG A 843 -2.50 -48.22 21.60
CA ARG A 843 -3.41 -48.19 20.44
C ARG A 843 -3.74 -46.73 20.13
N PHE A 844 -3.56 -46.34 18.88
CA PHE A 844 -3.88 -45.01 18.37
C PHE A 844 -5.09 -45.16 17.43
N VAL A 845 -6.10 -44.32 17.59
CA VAL A 845 -7.26 -44.28 16.69
C VAL A 845 -7.41 -42.83 16.25
N SER A 846 -6.96 -42.52 15.03
CA SER A 846 -7.14 -41.18 14.48
C SER A 846 -8.60 -40.97 14.09
N LYS A 847 -9.27 -39.98 14.71
CA LYS A 847 -10.61 -39.52 14.27
C LYS A 847 -10.55 -38.69 12.98
N ASN A 848 -9.36 -38.29 12.52
CA ASN A 848 -9.18 -37.43 11.35
C ASN A 848 -8.15 -38.04 10.38
N LYS A 849 -8.63 -38.69 9.31
CA LYS A 849 -7.78 -39.39 8.33
C LYS A 849 -6.87 -38.46 7.48
N GLN A 850 -6.99 -37.15 7.67
CA GLN A 850 -6.26 -36.10 6.92
C GLN A 850 -5.03 -35.56 7.67
N GLU A 851 -4.85 -35.90 8.95
CA GLU A 851 -3.69 -35.40 9.71
C GLU A 851 -2.40 -36.12 9.31
N GLY A 852 -1.35 -35.33 9.12
CA GLY A 852 -0.06 -35.83 8.67
C GLY A 852 0.67 -36.64 9.74
N VAL A 853 1.25 -37.76 9.34
CA VAL A 853 1.92 -38.71 10.24
C VAL A 853 3.27 -38.15 10.67
N LEU A 854 3.58 -38.25 11.97
CA LEU A 854 4.86 -37.81 12.56
C LEU A 854 5.19 -36.31 12.31
N GLY A 855 4.15 -35.48 12.17
CA GLY A 855 4.26 -34.03 11.94
C GLY A 855 4.62 -33.64 10.50
N SER A 856 4.68 -34.61 9.59
CA SER A 856 4.89 -34.40 8.16
C SER A 856 3.60 -33.94 7.46
N GLU A 857 3.70 -33.55 6.19
CA GLU A 857 2.53 -33.28 5.34
C GLU A 857 1.98 -34.55 4.67
N LEU A 858 2.49 -35.73 5.02
CA LEU A 858 2.06 -37.02 4.47
C LEU A 858 0.98 -37.64 5.37
N SER A 859 -0.26 -37.71 4.88
CA SER A 859 -1.33 -38.41 5.58
C SER A 859 -1.37 -39.91 5.22
N PRO A 860 -2.01 -40.76 6.04
CA PRO A 860 -2.19 -42.17 5.71
C PRO A 860 -2.95 -42.40 4.39
N GLN A 861 -3.86 -41.49 4.01
CA GLN A 861 -4.59 -41.54 2.73
C GLN A 861 -3.69 -41.22 1.53
N ASP A 862 -2.67 -40.37 1.69
CA ASP A 862 -1.72 -40.04 0.62
C ASP A 862 -0.74 -41.20 0.32
N LEU A 863 -0.65 -42.19 1.23
CA LEU A 863 0.23 -43.36 1.14
C LEU A 863 -0.40 -44.53 0.39
N ASP A 864 -1.73 -44.55 0.24
CA ASP A 864 -2.49 -45.61 -0.42
C ASP A 864 -2.99 -45.15 -1.80
N LEU A 865 -2.09 -45.15 -2.80
CA LEU A 865 -2.43 -44.79 -4.18
C LEU A 865 -3.53 -45.69 -4.80
N ALA A 866 -3.88 -46.82 -4.18
CA ALA A 866 -4.97 -47.67 -4.63
C ALA A 866 -6.36 -47.05 -4.38
N THR A 867 -6.49 -46.03 -3.52
CA THR A 867 -7.77 -45.30 -3.32
C THR A 867 -8.10 -44.27 -4.40
N ILE A 868 -7.18 -43.95 -5.33
CA ILE A 868 -7.49 -43.19 -6.55
C ILE A 868 -8.00 -44.14 -7.67
N GLN A 869 -8.71 -45.20 -7.29
CA GLN A 869 -9.39 -46.10 -8.21
C GLN A 869 -10.87 -45.74 -8.27
N SER A 870 -11.31 -45.05 -9.34
CA SER A 870 -12.44 -45.53 -10.14
C SER A 870 -12.85 -44.65 -11.34
N SER A 871 -13.02 -45.36 -12.46
CA SER A 871 -13.94 -45.19 -13.61
C SER A 871 -13.98 -43.94 -14.51
N THR A 872 -13.46 -42.76 -14.14
CA THR A 872 -13.45 -41.60 -15.07
C THR A 872 -12.14 -40.82 -15.03
N ALA A 873 -11.34 -40.91 -16.11
CA ALA A 873 -10.12 -40.11 -16.29
C ALA A 873 -10.19 -39.29 -17.58
N LYS A 874 -9.85 -38.00 -17.50
CA LYS A 874 -9.91 -37.04 -18.62
C LYS A 874 -8.51 -36.50 -18.91
N LEU A 875 -8.10 -36.53 -20.18
CA LEU A 875 -6.85 -35.86 -20.57
C LEU A 875 -7.08 -34.36 -20.55
N LEU A 876 -6.26 -33.65 -19.78
CA LEU A 876 -6.25 -32.20 -19.76
C LEU A 876 -5.21 -31.64 -20.72
N LYS A 877 -3.98 -32.16 -20.66
CA LYS A 877 -2.89 -31.66 -21.49
C LYS A 877 -1.86 -32.72 -21.89
N LYS A 878 -1.22 -32.63 -23.06
CA LYS A 878 0.15 -33.15 -23.26
C LYS A 878 1.12 -31.98 -23.38
N GLU A 879 2.25 -32.04 -22.70
CA GLU A 879 3.28 -31.00 -22.74
C GLU A 879 4.68 -31.61 -22.61
N LYS A 880 5.70 -30.92 -23.14
CA LYS A 880 7.10 -31.29 -22.90
C LYS A 880 7.55 -30.67 -21.58
N SER A 881 7.98 -31.50 -20.64
CA SER A 881 8.61 -31.08 -19.39
C SER A 881 10.08 -31.49 -19.43
N GLY A 882 10.95 -30.55 -19.79
CA GLY A 882 12.35 -30.84 -20.10
C GLY A 882 12.50 -31.66 -21.39
N ALA A 883 13.30 -32.73 -21.34
CA ALA A 883 13.52 -33.63 -22.48
C ALA A 883 12.40 -34.68 -22.68
N SER A 884 11.40 -34.70 -21.81
CA SER A 884 10.40 -35.77 -21.73
C SER A 884 8.98 -35.28 -22.07
N GLU A 885 8.22 -36.10 -22.78
CA GLU A 885 6.79 -35.85 -23.00
C GLU A 885 5.95 -36.31 -21.79
N VAL A 886 5.07 -35.44 -21.31
CA VAL A 886 4.23 -35.66 -20.13
C VAL A 886 2.76 -35.44 -20.47
N ALA A 887 1.88 -36.28 -19.93
CA ALA A 887 0.43 -36.14 -20.02
C ALA A 887 -0.17 -35.75 -18.65
N LEU A 888 -1.01 -34.72 -18.65
CA LEU A 888 -1.79 -34.25 -17.51
C LEU A 888 -3.17 -34.90 -17.57
N ILE A 889 -3.50 -35.64 -16.53
CA ILE A 889 -4.69 -36.48 -16.48
C ILE A 889 -5.49 -36.14 -15.23
N GLU A 890 -6.73 -35.69 -15.41
CA GLU A 890 -7.67 -35.47 -14.30
C GLU A 890 -8.35 -36.78 -13.93
N VAL A 891 -8.43 -37.06 -12.62
CA VAL A 891 -9.11 -38.22 -12.03
C VAL A 891 -10.04 -37.72 -10.92
N THR A 892 -11.30 -38.13 -10.95
CA THR A 892 -12.31 -37.78 -9.95
C THR A 892 -12.55 -38.94 -8.98
N SER A 893 -12.67 -38.65 -7.69
CA SER A 893 -12.95 -39.67 -6.67
C SER A 893 -14.45 -40.00 -6.65
N LYS A 894 -14.82 -41.27 -6.42
CA LYS A 894 -16.19 -41.60 -6.02
C LYS A 894 -16.51 -40.93 -4.68
N ALA A 895 -17.73 -40.39 -4.57
CA ALA A 895 -18.17 -39.62 -3.42
C ALA A 895 -18.14 -40.47 -2.12
N ASN A 896 -17.81 -39.81 -0.99
CA ASN A 896 -17.74 -40.32 0.40
C ASN A 896 -16.53 -41.17 0.85
N GLN A 897 -15.47 -41.34 0.05
CA GLN A 897 -14.26 -42.05 0.52
C GLN A 897 -12.99 -41.20 0.65
N THR A 898 -12.93 -40.03 0.02
CA THR A 898 -11.77 -39.13 0.09
C THR A 898 -12.17 -37.70 0.43
N ALA A 899 -11.23 -36.96 1.01
CA ALA A 899 -11.37 -35.54 1.34
C ALA A 899 -11.24 -34.60 0.12
N TYR A 900 -10.82 -35.14 -1.03
CA TYR A 900 -10.50 -34.39 -2.23
C TYR A 900 -11.57 -34.60 -3.29
N SER A 901 -11.94 -33.54 -4.01
CA SER A 901 -12.95 -33.61 -5.07
C SER A 901 -12.41 -34.25 -6.35
N LYS A 902 -11.14 -33.95 -6.67
CA LYS A 902 -10.42 -34.47 -7.85
C LYS A 902 -8.90 -34.35 -7.66
N ALA A 903 -8.16 -35.09 -8.49
CA ALA A 903 -6.71 -34.99 -8.58
C ALA A 903 -6.28 -34.83 -10.04
N ILE A 904 -5.21 -34.06 -10.29
CA ILE A 904 -4.53 -34.00 -11.59
C ILE A 904 -3.20 -34.72 -11.45
N VAL A 905 -2.92 -35.68 -12.34
CA VAL A 905 -1.72 -36.52 -12.35
C VAL A 905 -0.91 -36.20 -13.60
N TRP A 906 0.37 -35.87 -13.42
CA TRP A 906 1.34 -35.68 -14.50
C TRP A 906 2.08 -36.99 -14.73
N VAL A 907 1.87 -37.64 -15.87
CA VAL A 907 2.48 -38.94 -16.20
C VAL A 907 3.49 -38.80 -17.32
N HIS A 908 4.70 -39.31 -17.10
CA HIS A 908 5.74 -39.36 -18.13
C HIS A 908 5.39 -40.40 -19.20
N LEU A 909 5.31 -40.02 -20.48
CA LEU A 909 4.82 -40.87 -21.57
C LEU A 909 5.80 -41.96 -22.02
N GLY A 910 7.11 -41.75 -21.86
CA GLY A 910 8.12 -42.79 -22.15
C GLY A 910 8.22 -43.90 -21.08
N GLN A 911 8.20 -43.55 -19.80
CA GLN A 911 8.39 -44.49 -18.68
C GLN A 911 7.08 -44.91 -17.98
N PHE A 912 5.98 -44.24 -18.29
CA PHE A 912 4.68 -44.41 -17.63
C PHE A 912 4.76 -44.29 -16.10
N VAL A 913 5.48 -43.30 -15.57
CA VAL A 913 5.55 -43.02 -14.12
C VAL A 913 5.01 -41.62 -13.81
N PRO A 914 4.36 -41.40 -12.65
CA PRO A 914 3.90 -40.07 -12.26
C PRO A 914 5.09 -39.19 -11.89
N LEU A 915 5.11 -37.95 -12.36
CA LEU A 915 6.11 -36.95 -11.96
C LEU A 915 5.55 -36.01 -10.90
N ARG A 916 4.23 -35.80 -10.91
CA ARG A 916 3.53 -34.93 -9.98
C ARG A 916 2.08 -35.33 -9.82
N ILE A 917 1.48 -35.03 -8.66
CA ILE A 917 0.03 -35.13 -8.39
C ILE A 917 -0.41 -33.87 -7.62
N ASP A 918 -1.49 -33.23 -8.05
CA ASP A 918 -2.13 -32.08 -7.39
C ASP A 918 -3.54 -32.48 -6.97
N PHE A 919 -3.84 -32.35 -5.69
CA PHE A 919 -5.15 -32.66 -5.10
C PHE A 919 -5.97 -31.39 -4.91
N TYR A 920 -7.24 -31.45 -5.29
CA TYR A 920 -8.17 -30.33 -5.26
C TYR A 920 -9.29 -30.53 -4.24
N ASP A 921 -9.77 -29.43 -3.65
CA ASP A 921 -10.99 -29.43 -2.83
C ASP A 921 -12.27 -29.28 -3.67
N ALA A 922 -13.45 -29.40 -3.04
CA ALA A 922 -14.76 -29.24 -3.71
C ALA A 922 -14.98 -27.86 -4.36
N LYS A 923 -14.16 -26.84 -4.03
CA LYS A 923 -14.20 -25.50 -4.62
C LYS A 923 -13.19 -25.32 -5.77
N GLY A 924 -12.42 -26.36 -6.09
CA GLY A 924 -11.45 -26.35 -7.19
C GLY A 924 -10.11 -25.70 -6.85
N GLN A 925 -9.74 -25.48 -5.59
CA GLN A 925 -8.40 -25.02 -5.19
C GLN A 925 -7.46 -26.19 -4.89
N VAL A 926 -6.19 -26.10 -5.31
CA VAL A 926 -5.16 -27.11 -4.99
C VAL A 926 -4.87 -27.06 -3.49
N GLN A 927 -5.11 -28.16 -2.79
CA GLN A 927 -4.82 -28.29 -1.37
C GLN A 927 -3.41 -28.84 -1.14
N LYS A 928 -3.01 -29.83 -1.93
CA LYS A 928 -1.72 -30.53 -1.76
C LYS A 928 -1.13 -30.90 -3.12
N ARG A 929 0.20 -30.84 -3.21
CA ARG A 929 1.00 -31.22 -4.36
C ARG A 929 2.05 -32.23 -3.95
N ILE A 930 2.24 -33.30 -4.72
CA ILE A 930 3.28 -34.29 -4.51
C ILE A 930 4.12 -34.38 -5.78
N ASP A 931 5.43 -34.14 -5.70
CA ASP A 931 6.40 -34.25 -6.78
C ASP A 931 7.26 -35.51 -6.57
N PHE A 932 7.46 -36.31 -7.63
CA PHE A 932 8.26 -37.55 -7.62
C PHE A 932 9.51 -37.38 -8.48
N GLN A 933 10.66 -37.75 -7.95
CA GLN A 933 11.98 -37.52 -8.55
C GLN A 933 12.88 -38.75 -8.42
N ASN A 934 13.85 -38.85 -9.33
CA ASN A 934 14.91 -39.87 -9.34
C ASN A 934 14.36 -41.30 -9.32
N TYR A 935 13.65 -41.69 -10.38
CA TYR A 935 13.13 -43.06 -10.51
C TYR A 935 14.23 -44.09 -10.75
N VAL A 936 14.14 -45.23 -10.06
CA VAL A 936 14.97 -46.41 -10.28
C VAL A 936 14.10 -47.65 -10.44
N LYS A 937 14.56 -48.60 -11.27
CA LYS A 937 13.88 -49.88 -11.50
C LYS A 937 14.49 -50.96 -10.60
N ILE A 938 13.70 -51.51 -9.67
CA ILE A 938 14.11 -52.56 -8.71
C ILE A 938 13.13 -53.74 -8.87
N ASN A 939 13.62 -54.94 -9.16
CA ASN A 939 12.79 -56.14 -9.37
C ASN A 939 11.60 -55.90 -10.33
N GLN A 940 11.87 -55.27 -11.47
CA GLN A 940 10.92 -54.86 -12.52
C GLN A 940 9.92 -53.75 -12.14
N VAL A 941 9.95 -53.24 -10.92
CA VAL A 941 9.06 -52.18 -10.43
C VAL A 941 9.80 -50.83 -10.40
N GLN A 942 9.15 -49.76 -10.87
CA GLN A 942 9.68 -48.40 -10.80
C GLN A 942 9.39 -47.75 -9.44
N ARG A 943 10.39 -47.11 -8.83
CA ARG A 943 10.27 -46.41 -7.53
C ARG A 943 11.02 -45.09 -7.55
N ALA A 944 10.38 -44.02 -7.06
CA ALA A 944 11.02 -42.72 -6.88
C ALA A 944 11.94 -42.74 -5.66
N GLN A 945 13.18 -42.26 -5.81
CA GLN A 945 14.12 -42.11 -4.70
C GLN A 945 13.95 -40.78 -3.94
N LYS A 946 13.29 -39.78 -4.54
CA LYS A 946 12.94 -38.54 -3.84
C LYS A 946 11.47 -38.17 -4.07
N VAL A 947 10.75 -37.86 -3.00
CA VAL A 947 9.34 -37.43 -3.03
C VAL A 947 9.20 -36.13 -2.27
N VAL A 948 8.60 -35.09 -2.87
CA VAL A 948 8.41 -33.78 -2.23
C VAL A 948 6.92 -33.47 -2.15
N ILE A 949 6.39 -33.36 -0.95
CA ILE A 949 4.98 -33.09 -0.68
C ILE A 949 4.88 -31.63 -0.24
N LYS A 950 4.04 -30.83 -0.88
CA LYS A 950 3.79 -29.42 -0.54
C LYS A 950 2.31 -29.25 -0.22
N ASN A 951 2.00 -28.73 0.94
CA ASN A 951 0.65 -28.33 1.29
C ASN A 951 0.48 -26.86 0.94
N MET A 952 -0.43 -26.59 0.01
CA MET A 952 -0.60 -25.25 -0.56
C MET A 952 -1.36 -24.32 0.40
N LYS A 953 -2.15 -24.88 1.32
CA LYS A 953 -2.94 -24.12 2.30
C LYS A 953 -2.06 -23.58 3.42
N ASN A 954 -1.20 -24.43 3.99
CA ASN A 954 -0.33 -24.04 5.10
C ASN A 954 1.10 -23.70 4.66
N LYS A 955 1.43 -23.86 3.36
CA LYS A 955 2.75 -23.63 2.74
C LYS A 955 3.90 -24.49 3.29
N ARG A 956 3.61 -25.49 4.13
CA ARG A 956 4.60 -26.47 4.60
C ARG A 956 4.89 -27.48 3.49
N SER A 957 6.06 -28.09 3.55
CA SER A 957 6.43 -29.19 2.67
C SER A 957 7.21 -30.29 3.39
N THR A 958 7.30 -31.46 2.79
CA THR A 958 8.04 -32.60 3.31
C THR A 958 8.79 -33.24 2.14
N GLU A 959 10.11 -33.27 2.23
CA GLU A 959 10.95 -34.02 1.28
C GLU A 959 11.32 -35.38 1.90
N LEU A 960 11.16 -36.44 1.13
CA LEU A 960 11.53 -37.80 1.49
C LEU A 960 12.62 -38.24 0.52
N SER A 961 13.81 -38.58 1.04
CA SER A 961 14.88 -39.20 0.26
C SER A 961 15.04 -40.65 0.70
N LEU A 962 14.73 -41.58 -0.20
CA LEU A 962 14.67 -43.01 0.07
C LEU A 962 15.98 -43.69 -0.37
N SER A 963 16.54 -44.51 0.51
CA SER A 963 17.80 -45.23 0.33
C SER A 963 17.66 -46.68 0.79
N SER A 964 18.55 -47.55 0.31
CA SER A 964 18.57 -48.99 0.64
C SER A 964 17.22 -49.69 0.40
N MET A 965 16.54 -49.32 -0.69
CA MET A 965 15.21 -49.82 -1.01
C MET A 965 15.26 -51.27 -1.49
N LYS A 966 14.40 -52.12 -0.93
CA LYS A 966 14.15 -53.50 -1.38
C LYS A 966 12.67 -53.65 -1.72
N VAL A 967 12.37 -54.30 -2.84
CA VAL A 967 11.01 -54.52 -3.36
C VAL A 967 10.84 -56.02 -3.59
N ASN A 968 9.70 -56.59 -3.21
CA ASN A 968 9.41 -58.03 -3.31
C ASN A 968 10.47 -58.89 -2.62
N SER A 969 10.87 -58.50 -1.42
CA SER A 969 11.95 -59.09 -0.63
C SER A 969 11.52 -60.22 0.31
N GLY A 970 10.22 -60.52 0.39
CA GLY A 970 9.68 -61.61 1.20
C GLY A 970 9.52 -61.24 2.67
N LEU A 971 9.02 -60.03 2.98
CA LEU A 971 8.81 -59.62 4.37
C LEU A 971 7.83 -60.57 5.09
N LYS A 972 8.25 -61.10 6.24
CA LYS A 972 7.44 -61.96 7.12
C LYS A 972 6.49 -61.13 7.99
N ASP A 973 5.38 -61.74 8.40
CA ASP A 973 4.31 -61.06 9.15
C ASP A 973 4.71 -60.70 10.59
N ASP A 974 5.69 -61.40 11.16
CA ASP A 974 6.25 -61.18 12.50
C ASP A 974 6.88 -59.79 12.66
N VAL A 975 7.33 -59.18 11.56
CA VAL A 975 7.85 -57.81 11.48
C VAL A 975 6.76 -56.76 11.76
N PHE A 976 5.49 -57.09 11.51
CA PHE A 976 4.36 -56.17 11.62
C PHE A 976 3.53 -56.44 12.89
N THR A 977 4.21 -56.66 14.02
CA THR A 977 3.58 -56.94 15.32
C THR A 977 3.86 -55.82 16.33
N GLN A 978 2.98 -55.66 17.32
CA GLN A 978 3.21 -54.72 18.44
C GLN A 978 4.53 -55.00 19.17
N ARG A 979 4.93 -56.27 19.26
CA ARG A 979 6.21 -56.70 19.86
C ARG A 979 7.42 -56.28 19.02
N ALA A 980 7.31 -56.33 17.69
CA ALA A 980 8.36 -55.82 16.81
C ALA A 980 8.50 -54.30 16.89
N LEU A 981 7.43 -53.58 17.27
CA LEU A 981 7.43 -52.13 17.42
C LEU A 981 8.29 -51.63 18.59
N SER A 982 8.42 -52.40 19.68
CA SER A 982 9.12 -52.01 20.91
C SER A 982 10.55 -52.54 21.06
N LYS A 983 11.05 -53.35 20.11
CA LYS A 983 12.46 -53.77 20.04
C LYS A 983 13.27 -52.77 19.22
N ASP A 984 14.45 -52.38 19.69
CA ASP A 984 15.43 -51.61 18.88
C ASP A 984 15.94 -52.43 17.69
#